data_AF-B9T8Q0-F1
#
_entry.id   AF-B9T8Q0-F1
#
_cell.length_a   1.000
_cell.length_b   1.000
_cell.length_c   1.000
_cell.angle_alpha   90.00
_cell.angle_beta   90.00
_cell.angle_gamma   90.00
#
_symmetry.space_group_name_H-M   'P 1'
#
loop_
_entity.id
_entity.type
_entity.pdbx_description
1 polymer ?
#
loop_
_entity_poly.entity_id
_entity_poly.type
_entity_poly.pdbx_seq_one_letter_code
_entity_poly.pdbx_strand_id
1 'polypeptide(L)'
;MRHLIVEACIARKLIDTSAYFWPGYVTAHSTQMSHGVLSQVPGWSALMKGSPLTPSMISTLVATPASSLPEIEKVYEIALNGSNDEKISAATILCGASLVRGWNIQEHTMLFIIKLLAPPIPADYSGSESHLINYAPLLNVLLVGISSVDCVQILSLLGLVPLLAGVLMPICEVFGSSVPKVSWTLPSGEEISSHAVFSNAFSLLVRLWRFHLPPLENVMGDKTPVGSQRGPEYLLLLRNSQLASFGTLPGDRIKRRRYSKILNISLDPIFIDSFPRLKLWYRHHLQCIASTFSGLHGTPVHQLVDALLNMMFRRINRGVQSLTSATSGSSSSSGPGAEEAYVRLQVPAWDILEATPFALDAALTACAHGRLSPRELATGLKDLADFLPASLATIVSYLSAEVTRGIWKPAFMNGSDWPSPAANLSNVEQQIKKILSATGVNVPSLPVGGNSPATLPLPLAALVSLTITYRLDKVSERFLVLVGPALNALASGCPWPCMPIIAALWAQKVKRWSDFLVFSASSTVFHHNGDAVVQLLRSCFTSTLGFSPSHISSNGGIGALLGHGFGSHFSGGISPVAPGILYLRVHRSVRDVLFMTENILSILMQSVKEIASSGLTRDTVEKLKKTKYGMRYGQVSLAAAMMRVKLAASLGASLVWISGGSNLVQSLIKETLPSWFISSHGPEQGGVGESGELVALLGGYTLAYFAVLCGTFAWGVDSASPASRRRAKVLGSHLEFLASALDGKISLGCDWATARAYISGFLSLMIACTPKWVVEINVDLLKRLSKGLKKRNEEELALALLALGGVGAMGAAAELIIEIGF
;
A
#
# COMPACT_ATOMS: atom_id res chain seq x y z
N MET A 1 10.22 -15.16 -4.89
CA MET A 1 9.81 -13.83 -5.40
C MET A 1 10.10 -13.62 -6.89
N ARG A 2 11.32 -13.82 -7.40
CA ARG A 2 11.64 -13.59 -8.83
C ARG A 2 10.73 -14.38 -9.79
N HIS A 3 10.43 -15.65 -9.48
CA HIS A 3 9.50 -16.48 -10.26
C HIS A 3 8.07 -15.93 -10.26
N LEU A 4 7.55 -15.48 -9.12
CA LEU A 4 6.22 -14.83 -9.03
C LEU A 4 6.15 -13.55 -9.86
N ILE A 5 7.23 -12.76 -9.90
CA ILE A 5 7.32 -11.55 -10.73
C ILE A 5 7.30 -11.93 -12.22
N VAL A 6 8.08 -12.94 -12.61
CA VAL A 6 8.13 -13.43 -14.00
C VAL A 6 6.78 -14.03 -14.40
N GLU A 7 6.16 -14.89 -13.58
CA GLU A 7 4.82 -15.44 -13.81
C GLU A 7 3.76 -14.33 -13.91
N ALA A 8 3.81 -13.34 -13.02
CA ALA A 8 2.93 -12.18 -13.05
C ALA A 8 3.09 -11.34 -14.33
N CYS A 9 4.32 -11.25 -14.87
CA CYS A 9 4.62 -10.59 -16.13
C CYS A 9 4.16 -11.40 -17.35
N ILE A 10 4.39 -12.72 -17.37
CA ILE A 10 3.93 -13.62 -18.42
C ILE A 10 2.39 -13.66 -18.46
N ALA A 11 1.73 -13.80 -17.31
CA ALA A 11 0.27 -13.79 -17.20
C ALA A 11 -0.34 -12.46 -17.69
N ARG A 12 0.39 -11.35 -17.55
CA ARG A 12 0.03 -10.02 -18.07
C ARG A 12 0.50 -9.75 -19.50
N LYS A 13 1.13 -10.73 -20.17
CA LYS A 13 1.72 -10.62 -21.52
C LYS A 13 2.79 -9.53 -21.66
N LEU A 14 3.48 -9.21 -20.57
CA LEU A 14 4.59 -8.27 -20.57
C LEU A 14 5.90 -8.93 -21.01
N ILE A 15 5.98 -10.26 -20.89
CA ILE A 15 7.12 -11.10 -21.27
C ILE A 15 6.54 -12.34 -21.98
N ASP A 16 7.22 -12.81 -23.04
CA ASP A 16 6.82 -14.04 -23.72
C ASP A 16 7.06 -15.28 -22.84
N THR A 17 6.14 -16.24 -22.93
CA THR A 17 6.19 -17.56 -22.27
C THR A 17 7.47 -18.34 -22.60
N SER A 18 8.09 -18.09 -23.75
CA SER A 18 9.32 -18.71 -24.20
C SER A 18 10.58 -18.26 -23.42
N ALA A 19 10.51 -17.11 -22.73
CA ALA A 19 11.67 -16.52 -22.06
C ALA A 19 12.02 -17.19 -20.71
N TYR A 20 11.13 -18.06 -20.19
CA TYR A 20 11.32 -18.69 -18.89
C TYR A 20 10.57 -20.02 -18.78
N PHE A 21 11.29 -21.15 -18.78
CA PHE A 21 10.70 -22.49 -18.63
C PHE A 21 10.76 -22.96 -17.18
N TRP A 22 9.62 -23.29 -16.56
CA TRP A 22 9.53 -23.86 -15.22
C TRP A 22 8.56 -25.06 -15.18
N PRO A 23 8.92 -26.18 -14.51
CA PRO A 23 8.02 -27.33 -14.34
C PRO A 23 6.78 -26.93 -13.51
N GLY A 24 5.61 -26.90 -14.15
CA GLY A 24 4.33 -26.53 -13.53
C GLY A 24 3.60 -25.38 -14.24
N TYR A 25 4.25 -24.68 -15.17
CA TYR A 25 3.60 -23.67 -16.01
C TYR A 25 3.06 -24.32 -17.29
N VAL A 26 1.86 -24.90 -17.24
CA VAL A 26 1.20 -25.45 -18.44
C VAL A 26 0.33 -24.35 -19.06
N THR A 27 0.78 -23.81 -20.19
CA THR A 27 -0.12 -23.12 -21.12
C THR A 27 -0.81 -24.16 -21.99
N ALA A 28 -2.12 -23.98 -22.18
CA ALA A 28 -2.90 -24.77 -23.12
C ALA A 28 -2.21 -24.76 -24.50
N HIS A 29 -2.08 -25.93 -25.11
CA HIS A 29 -1.49 -26.25 -26.43
C HIS A 29 -0.15 -27.01 -26.47
N SER A 30 0.18 -27.83 -25.46
CA SER A 30 1.09 -28.96 -25.66
C SER A 30 0.33 -30.29 -25.57
N THR A 31 -0.30 -30.70 -26.67
CA THR A 31 -0.57 -32.13 -26.88
C THR A 31 0.77 -32.81 -27.13
N GLN A 32 1.11 -33.79 -26.28
CA GLN A 32 2.35 -34.58 -26.22
C GLN A 32 3.53 -33.91 -25.48
N MET A 33 3.80 -34.35 -24.24
CA MET A 33 5.03 -35.10 -23.94
C MET A 33 5.05 -35.76 -22.55
N SER A 34 5.55 -37.00 -22.59
CA SER A 34 6.17 -37.89 -21.60
C SER A 34 5.73 -37.88 -20.13
N HIS A 35 5.14 -39.01 -19.73
CA HIS A 35 5.08 -39.52 -18.37
C HIS A 35 6.47 -39.52 -17.69
N GLY A 36 6.75 -38.51 -16.88
CA GLY A 36 7.77 -38.51 -15.84
C GLY A 36 7.07 -38.28 -14.50
N VAL A 37 7.12 -39.28 -13.63
CA VAL A 37 6.31 -39.44 -12.42
C VAL A 37 6.44 -38.27 -11.44
N LEU A 38 5.46 -37.38 -11.41
CA LEU A 38 4.96 -36.77 -10.19
C LEU A 38 3.61 -37.44 -9.95
N SER A 39 3.51 -38.26 -8.90
CA SER A 39 2.32 -39.05 -8.59
C SER A 39 1.08 -38.18 -8.65
N GLN A 40 0.08 -38.60 -9.44
CA GLN A 40 -1.26 -38.02 -9.37
C GLN A 40 -1.68 -38.05 -7.89
N VAL A 41 -1.87 -36.88 -7.30
CA VAL A 41 -2.31 -36.78 -5.90
C VAL A 41 -3.70 -37.43 -5.83
N PRO A 42 -3.87 -38.51 -5.06
CA PRO A 42 -5.05 -39.38 -5.15
C PRO A 42 -6.38 -38.65 -4.86
N GLY A 43 -6.36 -37.52 -4.16
CA GLY A 43 -7.55 -36.72 -3.84
C GLY A 43 -8.19 -36.01 -5.04
N TRP A 44 -7.42 -35.26 -5.83
CA TRP A 44 -7.96 -34.52 -6.99
C TRP A 44 -8.43 -35.45 -8.10
N SER A 45 -7.69 -36.54 -8.35
CA SER A 45 -8.08 -37.54 -9.34
C SER A 45 -9.33 -38.34 -8.93
N ALA A 46 -9.51 -38.64 -7.64
CA ALA A 46 -10.73 -39.28 -7.12
C ALA A 46 -11.96 -38.36 -7.21
N LEU A 47 -11.80 -37.07 -6.91
CA LEU A 47 -12.86 -36.07 -7.08
C LEU A 47 -13.32 -35.97 -8.54
N MET A 48 -12.38 -35.91 -9.49
CA MET A 48 -12.70 -35.86 -10.92
C MET A 48 -13.39 -37.14 -11.42
N LYS A 49 -13.21 -38.27 -10.74
CA LYS A 49 -13.93 -39.53 -10.97
C LYS A 49 -15.30 -39.60 -10.30
N GLY A 50 -15.73 -38.54 -9.61
CA GLY A 50 -17.05 -38.44 -8.97
C GLY A 50 -17.14 -39.06 -7.57
N SER A 51 -16.01 -39.25 -6.88
CA SER A 51 -16.02 -39.74 -5.49
C SER A 51 -16.63 -38.69 -4.53
N PRO A 52 -17.41 -39.08 -3.52
CA PRO A 52 -18.00 -38.14 -2.56
C PRO A 52 -16.95 -37.47 -1.67
N LEU A 53 -17.24 -36.26 -1.20
CA LEU A 53 -16.38 -35.45 -0.33
C LEU A 53 -16.27 -36.01 1.10
N THR A 54 -15.46 -37.06 1.29
CA THR A 54 -15.14 -37.58 2.63
C THR A 54 -14.20 -36.65 3.41
N PRO A 55 -14.22 -36.63 4.76
CA PRO A 55 -13.36 -35.75 5.57
C PRO A 55 -11.86 -35.86 5.25
N SER A 56 -11.36 -37.08 4.98
CA SER A 56 -9.96 -37.30 4.61
C SER A 56 -9.62 -36.73 3.23
N MET A 57 -10.56 -36.83 2.28
CA MET A 57 -10.41 -36.23 0.95
C MET A 57 -10.43 -34.70 1.04
N ILE A 58 -11.34 -34.11 1.82
CA ILE A 58 -11.40 -32.66 2.07
C ILE A 58 -10.07 -32.17 2.63
N SER A 59 -9.54 -32.80 3.68
CA SER A 59 -8.24 -32.41 4.26
C SER A 59 -7.10 -32.46 3.24
N THR A 60 -7.12 -33.43 2.34
CA THR A 60 -6.10 -33.59 1.29
C THR A 60 -6.22 -32.48 0.24
N LEU A 61 -7.44 -32.17 -0.21
CA LEU A 61 -7.73 -31.13 -1.21
C LEU A 61 -7.47 -29.72 -0.66
N VAL A 62 -7.71 -29.49 0.64
CA VAL A 62 -7.37 -28.22 1.31
C VAL A 62 -5.85 -28.02 1.38
N ALA A 63 -5.08 -29.09 1.58
CA ALA A 63 -3.62 -29.01 1.72
C ALA A 63 -2.86 -28.96 0.38
N THR A 64 -3.47 -29.45 -0.70
CA THR A 64 -2.82 -29.60 -2.01
C THR A 64 -3.48 -28.72 -3.07
N PRO A 65 -2.74 -27.85 -3.77
CA PRO A 65 -3.34 -27.00 -4.80
C PRO A 65 -3.79 -27.85 -5.99
N ALA A 66 -4.87 -27.43 -6.66
CA ALA A 66 -5.26 -28.01 -7.93
C ALA A 66 -4.13 -27.86 -8.95
N SER A 67 -4.08 -28.79 -9.90
CA SER A 67 -3.11 -28.81 -10.99
C SER A 67 -3.67 -28.19 -12.28
N SER A 68 -5.00 -28.06 -12.38
CA SER A 68 -5.68 -27.60 -13.59
C SER A 68 -6.97 -26.81 -13.29
N LEU A 69 -7.43 -26.03 -14.28
CA LEU A 69 -8.69 -25.27 -14.18
C LEU A 69 -9.94 -26.16 -14.03
N PRO A 70 -10.10 -27.29 -14.77
CA PRO A 70 -11.26 -28.17 -14.63
C PRO A 70 -11.46 -28.73 -13.22
N GLU A 71 -10.35 -28.98 -12.50
CA GLU A 71 -10.41 -29.45 -11.12
C GLU A 71 -11.05 -28.41 -10.18
N ILE A 72 -10.72 -27.13 -10.36
CA ILE A 72 -11.33 -26.04 -9.58
C ILE A 72 -12.76 -25.76 -10.05
N GLU A 73 -13.04 -25.81 -11.35
CA GLU A 73 -14.40 -25.71 -11.88
C GLU A 73 -15.31 -26.78 -11.28
N LYS A 74 -14.81 -28.01 -11.10
CA LYS A 74 -15.58 -29.09 -10.48
C LYS A 74 -15.92 -28.80 -9.02
N VAL A 75 -14.97 -28.31 -8.23
CA VAL A 75 -15.23 -27.90 -6.84
C VAL A 75 -16.23 -26.74 -6.81
N TYR A 76 -16.11 -25.78 -7.72
CA TYR A 76 -17.03 -24.66 -7.85
C TYR A 76 -18.47 -25.11 -8.20
N GLU A 77 -18.64 -26.09 -9.09
CA GLU A 77 -19.96 -26.70 -9.37
C GLU A 77 -20.59 -27.32 -8.12
N ILE A 78 -19.80 -28.03 -7.30
CA ILE A 78 -20.27 -28.62 -6.04
C ILE A 78 -20.68 -27.51 -5.05
N ALA A 79 -19.92 -26.41 -4.99
CA ALA A 79 -20.26 -25.25 -4.15
C ALA A 79 -21.56 -24.54 -4.57
N LEU A 80 -22.00 -24.69 -5.84
CA LEU A 80 -23.27 -24.15 -6.31
C LEU A 80 -24.44 -25.11 -6.09
N ASN A 81 -24.27 -26.37 -6.51
CA ASN A 81 -25.38 -27.31 -6.69
C ASN A 81 -25.45 -28.43 -5.64
N GLY A 82 -24.42 -28.57 -4.79
CA GLY A 82 -24.36 -29.61 -3.77
C GLY A 82 -25.36 -29.42 -2.63
N SER A 83 -25.43 -30.43 -1.76
CA SER A 83 -26.08 -30.32 -0.45
C SER A 83 -25.41 -29.25 0.43
N ASN A 84 -26.06 -28.81 1.51
CA ASN A 84 -25.49 -27.77 2.38
C ASN A 84 -24.10 -28.13 2.93
N ASP A 85 -23.89 -29.40 3.31
CA ASP A 85 -22.60 -29.87 3.81
C ASP A 85 -21.54 -29.98 2.71
N GLU A 86 -21.92 -30.41 1.51
CA GLU A 86 -21.03 -30.44 0.34
C GLU A 86 -20.65 -29.02 -0.09
N LYS A 87 -21.58 -28.06 -0.03
CA LYS A 87 -21.31 -26.65 -0.32
C LYS A 87 -20.27 -26.07 0.64
N ILE A 88 -20.42 -26.34 1.93
CA ILE A 88 -19.47 -25.92 2.97
C ILE A 88 -18.10 -26.58 2.75
N SER A 89 -18.08 -27.88 2.43
CA SER A 89 -16.85 -28.63 2.15
C SER A 89 -16.13 -28.10 0.91
N ALA A 90 -16.86 -27.83 -0.17
CA ALA A 90 -16.33 -27.26 -1.41
C ALA A 90 -15.78 -25.84 -1.20
N ALA A 91 -16.49 -24.99 -0.45
CA ALA A 91 -16.01 -23.67 -0.07
C ALA A 91 -14.69 -23.75 0.74
N THR A 92 -14.61 -24.70 1.67
CA THR A 92 -13.39 -24.94 2.46
C THR A 92 -12.22 -25.33 1.55
N ILE A 93 -12.46 -26.18 0.54
CA ILE A 93 -11.44 -26.58 -0.45
C ILE A 93 -10.98 -25.39 -1.30
N LEU A 94 -11.91 -24.55 -1.79
CA LEU A 94 -11.58 -23.34 -2.55
C LEU A 94 -10.74 -22.36 -1.72
N CYS A 95 -11.00 -22.26 -0.42
CA CYS A 95 -10.22 -21.45 0.51
C CYS A 95 -8.89 -22.09 0.96
N GLY A 96 -8.55 -23.29 0.46
CA GLY A 96 -7.33 -24.02 0.78
C GLY A 96 -6.11 -23.63 -0.05
N ALA A 97 -5.25 -24.61 -0.33
CA ALA A 97 -3.95 -24.39 -0.98
C ALA A 97 -4.06 -23.75 -2.38
N SER A 98 -5.14 -24.01 -3.13
CA SER A 98 -5.39 -23.42 -4.45
C SER A 98 -5.57 -21.89 -4.41
N LEU A 99 -5.98 -21.34 -3.26
CA LEU A 99 -6.10 -19.89 -3.05
C LEU A 99 -4.74 -19.21 -2.87
N VAL A 100 -3.75 -19.95 -2.37
CA VAL A 100 -2.46 -19.41 -1.90
C VAL A 100 -1.29 -19.89 -2.76
N ARG A 101 -1.49 -20.85 -3.68
CA ARG A 101 -0.43 -21.41 -4.54
C ARG A 101 -0.83 -21.43 -6.02
N GLY A 102 0.09 -21.01 -6.90
CA GLY A 102 -0.05 -21.03 -8.36
C GLY A 102 -0.84 -19.84 -8.94
N TRP A 103 -0.15 -18.84 -9.52
CA TRP A 103 -0.75 -17.56 -9.92
C TRP A 103 -1.99 -17.69 -10.84
N ASN A 104 -1.94 -18.58 -11.83
CA ASN A 104 -3.05 -18.78 -12.77
C ASN A 104 -4.29 -19.40 -12.09
N ILE A 105 -4.08 -20.35 -11.16
CA ILE A 105 -5.16 -21.04 -10.45
C ILE A 105 -5.75 -20.14 -9.36
N GLN A 106 -4.90 -19.36 -8.68
CA GLN A 106 -5.31 -18.36 -7.69
C GLN A 106 -6.30 -17.34 -8.25
N GLU A 107 -6.03 -16.81 -9.45
CA GLU A 107 -6.93 -15.82 -10.08
C GLU A 107 -8.33 -16.39 -10.30
N HIS A 108 -8.44 -17.60 -10.86
CA HIS A 108 -9.74 -18.25 -11.11
C HIS A 108 -10.44 -18.62 -9.80
N THR A 109 -9.70 -19.16 -8.83
CA THR A 109 -10.23 -19.50 -7.50
C THR A 109 -10.82 -18.27 -6.80
N MET A 110 -10.14 -17.12 -6.86
CA MET A 110 -10.64 -15.86 -6.29
C MET A 110 -11.92 -15.38 -6.97
N LEU A 111 -12.02 -15.48 -8.30
CA LEU A 111 -13.23 -15.11 -9.04
C LEU A 111 -14.41 -16.00 -8.66
N PHE A 112 -14.18 -17.31 -8.53
CA PHE A 112 -15.21 -18.25 -8.07
C PHE A 112 -15.68 -17.93 -6.64
N ILE A 113 -14.76 -17.62 -5.72
CA ILE A 113 -15.12 -17.21 -4.36
C ILE A 113 -15.93 -15.91 -4.36
N ILE A 114 -15.51 -14.88 -5.10
CA ILE A 114 -16.25 -13.61 -5.21
C ILE A 114 -17.68 -13.86 -5.73
N LYS A 115 -17.85 -14.81 -6.64
CA LYS A 115 -19.18 -15.20 -7.15
C LYS A 115 -20.00 -15.97 -6.11
N LEU A 116 -19.40 -16.87 -5.35
CA LEU A 116 -20.10 -17.57 -4.26
C LEU A 116 -20.53 -16.64 -3.12
N LEU A 117 -19.83 -15.52 -2.93
CA LEU A 117 -20.21 -14.46 -1.99
C LEU A 117 -21.43 -13.65 -2.47
N ALA A 118 -21.84 -13.78 -3.73
CA ALA A 118 -23.04 -13.16 -4.31
C ALA A 118 -24.00 -14.23 -4.85
N PRO A 119 -24.59 -15.08 -3.98
CA PRO A 119 -25.47 -16.16 -4.41
C PRO A 119 -26.72 -15.59 -5.12
N PRO A 120 -27.21 -16.28 -6.17
CA PRO A 120 -28.40 -15.86 -6.88
C PRO A 120 -29.64 -15.94 -5.97
N ILE A 121 -30.65 -15.13 -6.30
CA ILE A 121 -31.95 -15.19 -5.62
C ILE A 121 -32.63 -16.52 -5.99
N PRO A 122 -33.02 -17.37 -5.02
CA PRO A 122 -33.73 -18.62 -5.30
C PRO A 122 -35.08 -18.35 -6.00
N ALA A 123 -35.46 -19.19 -6.97
CA ALA A 123 -36.71 -19.03 -7.73
C ALA A 123 -37.97 -19.10 -6.84
N ASP A 124 -37.91 -19.86 -5.74
CA ASP A 124 -39.03 -20.05 -4.80
C ASP A 124 -39.00 -19.04 -3.64
N TYR A 125 -38.16 -18.00 -3.71
CA TYR A 125 -38.00 -17.04 -2.63
C TYR A 125 -39.20 -16.08 -2.53
N SER A 126 -40.01 -16.26 -1.49
CA SER A 126 -41.18 -15.41 -1.16
C SER A 126 -41.08 -14.76 0.23
N GLY A 127 -39.93 -14.89 0.90
CA GLY A 127 -39.72 -14.41 2.27
C GLY A 127 -39.53 -12.89 2.36
N SER A 128 -39.92 -12.30 3.51
CA SER A 128 -39.71 -10.88 3.82
C SER A 128 -38.27 -10.53 4.20
N GLU A 129 -37.45 -11.53 4.55
CA GLU A 129 -36.04 -11.32 4.91
C GLU A 129 -35.14 -11.26 3.65
N SER A 130 -33.82 -11.27 3.79
CA SER A 130 -32.92 -11.39 2.64
C SER A 130 -32.59 -12.85 2.36
N HIS A 131 -32.53 -13.24 1.09
CA HIS A 131 -32.12 -14.60 0.68
C HIS A 131 -30.71 -14.98 1.18
N LEU A 132 -29.84 -13.98 1.45
CA LEU A 132 -28.49 -14.18 1.98
C LEU A 132 -28.46 -14.88 3.33
N ILE A 133 -29.52 -14.75 4.14
CA ILE A 133 -29.60 -15.37 5.48
C ILE A 133 -29.54 -16.89 5.37
N ASN A 134 -30.14 -17.48 4.33
CA ASN A 134 -30.10 -18.93 4.09
C ASN A 134 -28.70 -19.43 3.69
N TYR A 135 -27.83 -18.54 3.20
CA TYR A 135 -26.45 -18.86 2.82
C TYR A 135 -25.43 -18.54 3.92
N ALA A 136 -25.88 -18.16 5.14
CA ALA A 136 -24.99 -17.71 6.21
C ALA A 136 -23.80 -18.65 6.51
N PRO A 137 -23.97 -20.00 6.62
CA PRO A 137 -22.83 -20.89 6.87
C PRO A 137 -21.80 -20.89 5.73
N LEU A 138 -22.26 -20.91 4.49
CA LEU A 138 -21.41 -20.88 3.29
C LEU A 138 -20.64 -19.56 3.21
N LEU A 139 -21.34 -18.43 3.39
CA LEU A 139 -20.73 -17.10 3.39
C LEU A 139 -19.68 -16.99 4.50
N ASN A 140 -19.97 -17.46 5.70
CA ASN A 140 -19.04 -17.41 6.82
C ASN A 140 -17.72 -18.14 6.52
N VAL A 141 -17.79 -19.36 5.96
CA VAL A 141 -16.61 -20.15 5.60
C VAL A 141 -15.76 -19.43 4.54
N LEU A 142 -16.39 -18.86 3.51
CA LEU A 142 -15.69 -18.11 2.47
C LEU A 142 -15.03 -16.84 3.04
N LEU A 143 -15.76 -16.07 3.84
CA LEU A 143 -15.27 -14.84 4.47
C LEU A 143 -14.07 -15.10 5.37
N VAL A 144 -14.15 -16.14 6.21
CA VAL A 144 -13.04 -16.57 7.06
C VAL A 144 -11.85 -17.04 6.20
N GLY A 145 -12.09 -17.83 5.16
CA GLY A 145 -11.05 -18.37 4.29
C GLY A 145 -10.24 -17.32 3.54
N ILE A 146 -10.88 -16.24 3.08
CA ILE A 146 -10.20 -15.14 2.37
C ILE A 146 -9.69 -14.03 3.31
N SER A 147 -9.90 -14.15 4.62
CA SER A 147 -9.54 -13.11 5.59
C SER A 147 -8.03 -13.03 5.92
N SER A 148 -7.19 -13.94 5.44
CA SER A 148 -5.75 -13.88 5.74
C SER A 148 -5.09 -12.62 5.18
N VAL A 149 -3.95 -12.21 5.76
CA VAL A 149 -3.18 -11.05 5.27
C VAL A 149 -2.70 -11.28 3.84
N ASP A 150 -2.23 -12.50 3.56
CA ASP A 150 -1.74 -12.91 2.25
C ASP A 150 -2.84 -12.85 1.19
N CYS A 151 -4.05 -13.34 1.50
CA CYS A 151 -5.18 -13.32 0.56
C CYS A 151 -5.58 -11.88 0.19
N VAL A 152 -5.65 -10.96 1.16
CA VAL A 152 -5.92 -9.54 0.88
C VAL A 152 -4.85 -8.92 -0.01
N GLN A 153 -3.58 -9.27 0.21
CA GLN A 153 -2.49 -8.80 -0.64
C GLN A 153 -2.58 -9.38 -2.06
N ILE A 154 -2.90 -10.67 -2.20
CA ILE A 154 -3.11 -11.33 -3.50
C ILE A 154 -4.26 -10.65 -4.25
N LEU A 155 -5.40 -10.42 -3.61
CA LEU A 155 -6.55 -9.69 -4.18
C LEU A 155 -6.15 -8.29 -4.67
N SER A 156 -5.34 -7.58 -3.90
CA SER A 156 -4.80 -6.26 -4.29
C SER A 156 -3.88 -6.35 -5.51
N LEU A 157 -3.05 -7.39 -5.61
CA LEU A 157 -2.14 -7.58 -6.75
C LEU A 157 -2.90 -8.00 -8.02
N LEU A 158 -3.98 -8.76 -7.89
CA LEU A 158 -4.86 -9.13 -9.00
C LEU A 158 -5.81 -8.00 -9.43
N GLY A 159 -5.95 -6.95 -8.62
CA GLY A 159 -6.86 -5.84 -8.90
C GLY A 159 -8.34 -6.16 -8.68
N LEU A 160 -8.64 -7.23 -7.91
CA LEU A 160 -10.00 -7.72 -7.62
C LEU A 160 -10.65 -7.05 -6.40
N VAL A 161 -9.93 -6.17 -5.71
CA VAL A 161 -10.41 -5.45 -4.52
C VAL A 161 -11.75 -4.73 -4.75
N PRO A 162 -11.97 -3.97 -5.84
CA PRO A 162 -13.25 -3.30 -6.08
C PRO A 162 -14.43 -4.27 -6.26
N LEU A 163 -14.20 -5.41 -6.93
CA LEU A 163 -15.21 -6.44 -7.11
C LEU A 163 -15.59 -7.10 -5.79
N LEU A 164 -14.59 -7.45 -4.97
CA LEU A 164 -14.83 -8.03 -3.65
C LEU A 164 -15.57 -7.04 -2.73
N ALA A 165 -15.19 -5.76 -2.73
CA ALA A 165 -15.90 -4.75 -1.94
C ALA A 165 -17.38 -4.64 -2.34
N GLY A 166 -17.69 -4.70 -3.64
CA GLY A 166 -19.07 -4.67 -4.13
C GLY A 166 -19.94 -5.83 -3.67
N VAL A 167 -19.37 -7.01 -3.39
CA VAL A 167 -20.12 -8.17 -2.85
C VAL A 167 -20.15 -8.18 -1.32
N LEU A 168 -19.15 -7.60 -0.65
CA LEU A 168 -19.12 -7.50 0.81
C LEU A 168 -20.11 -6.46 1.36
N MET A 169 -20.33 -5.35 0.65
CA MET A 169 -21.26 -4.29 1.11
C MET A 169 -22.70 -4.81 1.32
N PRO A 170 -23.33 -5.55 0.38
CA PRO A 170 -24.62 -6.18 0.61
C PRO A 170 -24.65 -7.13 1.80
N ILE A 171 -23.61 -7.96 1.97
CA ILE A 171 -23.50 -8.88 3.11
C ILE A 171 -23.47 -8.09 4.44
N CYS A 172 -22.68 -7.02 4.50
CA CYS A 172 -22.61 -6.17 5.69
C CYS A 172 -23.96 -5.50 5.98
N GLU A 173 -24.63 -4.98 4.95
CA GLU A 173 -25.92 -4.31 5.10
C GLU A 173 -27.00 -5.25 5.66
N VAL A 174 -27.09 -6.48 5.11
CA VAL A 174 -28.06 -7.50 5.54
C VAL A 174 -27.75 -8.01 6.94
N PHE A 175 -26.58 -8.63 7.14
CA PHE A 175 -26.25 -9.29 8.41
C PHE A 175 -26.05 -8.30 9.56
N GLY A 176 -25.63 -7.06 9.27
CA GLY A 176 -25.54 -6.01 10.28
C GLY A 176 -26.90 -5.50 10.75
N SER A 177 -27.93 -5.64 9.92
CA SER A 177 -29.32 -5.26 10.25
C SER A 177 -30.13 -6.41 10.87
N SER A 178 -29.64 -7.65 10.80
CA SER A 178 -30.30 -8.82 11.35
C SER A 178 -30.13 -8.92 12.88
N VAL A 179 -31.21 -9.22 13.59
CA VAL A 179 -31.19 -9.52 15.02
C VAL A 179 -30.59 -10.92 15.23
N PRO A 180 -29.69 -11.15 16.21
CA PRO A 180 -28.98 -12.42 16.40
C PRO A 180 -29.84 -13.55 17.01
N LYS A 181 -31.12 -13.65 16.63
CA LYS A 181 -32.05 -14.70 17.12
C LYS A 181 -31.83 -16.05 16.44
N VAL A 182 -31.26 -16.05 15.24
CA VAL A 182 -31.01 -17.25 14.44
C VAL A 182 -29.53 -17.62 14.56
N SER A 183 -29.26 -18.85 14.98
CA SER A 183 -27.94 -19.47 14.96
C SER A 183 -27.91 -20.63 13.97
N TRP A 184 -26.74 -20.86 13.36
CA TRP A 184 -26.49 -21.98 12.46
C TRP A 184 -25.35 -22.84 12.98
N THR A 185 -25.46 -24.16 12.87
CA THR A 185 -24.38 -25.08 13.24
C THR A 185 -23.62 -25.52 12.00
N LEU A 186 -22.28 -25.36 12.00
CA LEU A 186 -21.41 -25.89 10.95
C LEU A 186 -21.27 -27.42 11.07
N PRO A 187 -20.85 -28.10 9.99
CA PRO A 187 -20.48 -29.53 10.03
C PRO A 187 -19.37 -29.85 11.05
N SER A 188 -18.58 -28.85 11.46
CA SER A 188 -17.57 -28.95 12.52
C SER A 188 -18.15 -28.90 13.94
N GLY A 189 -19.45 -28.61 14.10
CA GLY A 189 -20.10 -28.40 15.39
C GLY A 189 -20.03 -26.96 15.93
N GLU A 190 -19.42 -26.03 15.20
CA GLU A 190 -19.33 -24.61 15.60
C GLU A 190 -20.65 -23.87 15.33
N GLU A 191 -21.17 -23.12 16.32
CA GLU A 191 -22.33 -22.25 16.14
C GLU A 191 -21.94 -20.89 15.56
N ILE A 192 -22.70 -20.44 14.57
CA ILE A 192 -22.55 -19.15 13.87
C ILE A 192 -23.76 -18.29 14.18
N SER A 193 -23.52 -17.03 14.55
CA SER A 193 -24.55 -15.99 14.67
C SER A 193 -24.49 -15.00 13.51
N SER A 194 -25.55 -14.21 13.32
CA SER A 194 -25.55 -13.10 12.34
C SER A 194 -24.41 -12.09 12.61
N HIS A 195 -24.12 -11.82 13.89
CA HIS A 195 -23.00 -10.97 14.32
C HIS A 195 -21.65 -11.51 13.88
N ALA A 196 -21.45 -12.84 13.85
CA ALA A 196 -20.21 -13.44 13.39
C ALA A 196 -20.01 -13.26 11.88
N VAL A 197 -21.06 -13.51 11.07
CA VAL A 197 -21.01 -13.32 9.61
C VAL A 197 -20.78 -11.84 9.28
N PHE A 198 -21.54 -10.95 9.91
CA PHE A 198 -21.35 -9.50 9.78
C PHE A 198 -19.92 -9.10 10.12
N SER A 199 -19.39 -9.56 11.25
CA SER A 199 -18.06 -9.19 11.71
C SER A 199 -16.96 -9.64 10.78
N ASN A 200 -17.05 -10.85 10.21
CA ASN A 200 -16.10 -11.35 9.23
C ASN A 200 -16.16 -10.54 7.92
N ALA A 201 -17.37 -10.24 7.42
CA ALA A 201 -17.56 -9.44 6.21
C ALA A 201 -17.06 -8.00 6.38
N PHE A 202 -17.47 -7.36 7.47
CA PHE A 202 -17.17 -5.96 7.76
C PHE A 202 -15.67 -5.75 8.01
N SER A 203 -15.04 -6.61 8.82
CA SER A 203 -13.59 -6.54 9.07
C SER A 203 -12.79 -6.70 7.79
N LEU A 204 -13.22 -7.58 6.88
CA LEU A 204 -12.59 -7.75 5.58
C LEU A 204 -12.77 -6.50 4.71
N LEU A 205 -14.00 -6.00 4.58
CA LEU A 205 -14.34 -4.81 3.80
C LEU A 205 -13.50 -3.60 4.21
N VAL A 206 -13.45 -3.36 5.52
CA VAL A 206 -12.73 -2.26 6.15
C VAL A 206 -11.21 -2.38 5.92
N ARG A 207 -10.66 -3.60 5.84
CA ARG A 207 -9.25 -3.84 5.48
C ARG A 207 -8.94 -3.56 4.00
N LEU A 208 -9.90 -3.74 3.09
CA LEU A 208 -9.67 -3.58 1.64
C LEU A 208 -9.32 -2.14 1.24
N TRP A 209 -9.92 -1.14 1.87
CA TRP A 209 -9.63 0.27 1.55
C TRP A 209 -8.60 0.93 2.47
N ARG A 210 -7.96 0.17 3.37
CA ARG A 210 -7.01 0.66 4.38
C ARG A 210 -7.60 1.78 5.26
N PHE A 211 -8.76 1.51 5.85
CA PHE A 211 -9.49 2.42 6.75
C PHE A 211 -8.68 3.00 7.92
N HIS A 212 -7.55 2.38 8.25
CA HIS A 212 -6.71 2.72 9.39
C HIS A 212 -5.74 3.87 9.13
N LEU A 213 -5.62 4.32 7.88
CA LEU A 213 -4.78 5.48 7.56
C LEU A 213 -5.56 6.75 7.92
N PRO A 214 -5.04 7.62 8.79
CA PRO A 214 -5.57 8.97 8.93
C PRO A 214 -5.63 9.62 7.54
N PRO A 215 -6.66 10.42 7.21
CA PRO A 215 -6.70 11.10 5.92
C PRO A 215 -5.41 11.89 5.74
N LEU A 216 -4.57 11.47 4.79
CA LEU A 216 -3.24 12.01 4.50
C LEU A 216 -3.27 13.47 3.99
N GLU A 217 -4.40 14.16 4.13
CA GLU A 217 -4.65 15.49 3.54
C GLU A 217 -5.22 16.52 4.52
N ASN A 218 -5.43 16.18 5.79
CA ASN A 218 -5.98 17.17 6.75
C ASN A 218 -4.91 17.99 7.49
N VAL A 219 -3.63 17.87 7.10
CA VAL A 219 -2.58 18.78 7.60
C VAL A 219 -2.09 19.64 6.44
N MET A 220 -2.76 20.78 6.29
CA MET A 220 -2.29 21.99 5.59
C MET A 220 -2.35 21.97 4.04
N GLY A 221 -3.55 22.13 3.48
CA GLY A 221 -3.74 22.52 2.08
C GLY A 221 -5.20 22.68 1.68
N ASP A 222 -5.63 23.90 1.39
CA ASP A 222 -7.05 24.32 1.20
C ASP A 222 -7.71 23.80 -0.10
N LYS A 223 -7.13 22.79 -0.75
CA LYS A 223 -7.71 22.13 -1.94
C LYS A 223 -7.38 20.65 -1.90
N THR A 224 -8.28 19.85 -1.35
CA THR A 224 -8.25 18.39 -1.47
C THR A 224 -8.36 18.00 -2.95
N PRO A 225 -7.34 17.35 -3.55
CA PRO A 225 -7.54 16.73 -4.85
C PRO A 225 -8.52 15.57 -4.64
N VAL A 226 -9.64 15.61 -5.36
CA VAL A 226 -10.80 14.69 -5.35
C VAL A 226 -10.46 13.20 -5.64
N GLY A 227 -9.18 12.78 -5.61
CA GLY A 227 -8.72 11.42 -5.90
C GLY A 227 -7.97 10.70 -4.78
N SER A 228 -7.84 11.27 -3.58
CA SER A 228 -7.05 10.70 -2.47
C SER A 228 -7.86 9.88 -1.46
N GLN A 229 -9.20 10.06 -1.42
CA GLN A 229 -10.06 9.37 -0.47
C GLN A 229 -10.29 7.93 -0.93
N ARG A 230 -9.52 7.00 -0.35
CA ARG A 230 -9.77 5.54 -0.45
C ARG A 230 -11.00 5.17 0.40
N GLY A 231 -12.15 5.73 0.06
CA GLY A 231 -13.43 5.44 0.70
C GLY A 231 -14.22 4.33 -0.01
N PRO A 232 -15.35 3.89 0.56
CA PRO A 232 -16.28 2.97 -0.08
C PRO A 232 -16.79 3.49 -1.42
N GLU A 233 -17.02 4.80 -1.57
CA GLU A 233 -17.44 5.43 -2.84
C GLU A 233 -16.40 5.27 -3.93
N TYR A 234 -15.11 5.42 -3.58
CA TYR A 234 -14.02 5.23 -4.53
C TYR A 234 -13.90 3.78 -4.99
N LEU A 235 -14.09 2.80 -4.08
CA LEU A 235 -14.12 1.38 -4.48
C LEU A 235 -15.29 1.07 -5.41
N LEU A 236 -16.47 1.63 -5.14
CA LEU A 236 -17.63 1.45 -6.03
C LEU A 236 -17.41 2.13 -7.39
N LEU A 237 -16.80 3.31 -7.43
CA LEU A 237 -16.42 3.97 -8.68
C LEU A 237 -15.43 3.12 -9.49
N LEU A 238 -14.41 2.55 -8.84
CA LEU A 238 -13.48 1.64 -9.49
C LEU A 238 -14.17 0.38 -9.99
N ARG A 239 -15.08 -0.21 -9.19
CA ARG A 239 -15.88 -1.38 -9.62
C ARG A 239 -16.71 -1.04 -10.85
N ASN A 240 -17.47 0.06 -10.80
CA ASN A 240 -18.39 0.44 -11.87
C ASN A 240 -17.61 0.83 -13.14
N SER A 241 -16.46 1.49 -13.03
CA SER A 241 -15.60 1.79 -14.18
C SER A 241 -14.93 0.53 -14.75
N GLN A 242 -14.49 -0.39 -13.90
CA GLN A 242 -14.00 -1.70 -14.34
C GLN A 242 -15.10 -2.40 -15.15
N LEU A 243 -16.32 -2.52 -14.60
CA LEU A 243 -17.48 -3.14 -15.24
C LEU A 243 -17.92 -2.43 -16.55
N ALA A 244 -17.91 -1.10 -16.58
CA ALA A 244 -18.25 -0.32 -17.77
C ALA A 244 -17.19 -0.41 -18.89
N SER A 245 -15.91 -0.58 -18.53
CA SER A 245 -14.82 -0.76 -19.49
C SER A 245 -14.77 -2.15 -20.12
N PHE A 246 -15.60 -3.12 -19.68
CA PHE A 246 -15.66 -4.44 -20.29
C PHE A 246 -16.13 -4.33 -21.75
N GLY A 247 -15.18 -4.46 -22.68
CA GLY A 247 -15.48 -4.70 -24.09
C GLY A 247 -15.09 -3.60 -25.08
N THR A 248 -14.48 -2.49 -24.64
CA THR A 248 -14.10 -1.40 -25.54
C THR A 248 -12.76 -1.62 -26.29
N LEU A 249 -11.85 -2.48 -25.81
CA LEU A 249 -10.53 -2.69 -26.44
C LEU A 249 -10.25 -4.13 -26.97
N PRO A 250 -9.39 -4.29 -27.99
CA PRO A 250 -9.04 -5.59 -28.57
C PRO A 250 -8.36 -6.57 -27.60
N GLY A 251 -7.47 -6.08 -26.72
CA GLY A 251 -6.77 -6.89 -25.71
C GLY A 251 -7.68 -7.39 -24.57
N ASP A 252 -8.74 -6.63 -24.29
CA ASP A 252 -9.76 -7.00 -23.30
C ASP A 252 -10.71 -8.07 -23.82
N ARG A 253 -10.72 -8.41 -25.11
CA ARG A 253 -11.58 -9.49 -25.62
C ARG A 253 -11.24 -10.87 -25.03
N ILE A 254 -9.96 -11.11 -24.72
CA ILE A 254 -9.47 -12.39 -24.15
C ILE A 254 -9.71 -12.45 -22.63
N LYS A 255 -9.47 -11.33 -21.92
CA LYS A 255 -9.85 -11.17 -20.51
C LYS A 255 -11.36 -11.27 -20.36
N ARG A 256 -12.12 -10.58 -21.20
CA ARG A 256 -13.58 -10.69 -21.33
C ARG A 256 -14.03 -12.11 -21.60
N ARG A 257 -13.43 -12.89 -22.50
CA ARG A 257 -13.81 -14.31 -22.68
C ARG A 257 -13.58 -15.16 -21.42
N ARG A 258 -12.52 -14.88 -20.65
CA ARG A 258 -12.24 -15.52 -19.35
C ARG A 258 -13.23 -15.10 -18.27
N TYR A 259 -13.49 -13.80 -18.13
CA TYR A 259 -14.39 -13.25 -17.13
C TYR A 259 -15.87 -13.45 -17.46
N SER A 260 -16.30 -13.36 -18.72
CA SER A 260 -17.72 -13.50 -19.13
C SER A 260 -18.27 -14.92 -19.06
N LYS A 261 -17.42 -15.95 -19.09
CA LYS A 261 -17.84 -17.33 -18.80
C LYS A 261 -18.04 -17.59 -17.30
N ILE A 262 -17.36 -16.81 -16.45
CA ILE A 262 -17.27 -17.06 -15.00
C ILE A 262 -18.16 -16.09 -14.21
N LEU A 263 -18.21 -14.81 -14.60
CA LEU A 263 -18.87 -13.70 -13.90
C LEU A 263 -20.26 -13.42 -14.50
N ASN A 264 -21.30 -14.06 -13.97
CA ASN A 264 -22.67 -13.53 -14.04
C ASN A 264 -22.87 -12.53 -12.88
N ILE A 265 -21.94 -11.59 -12.70
CA ILE A 265 -22.09 -10.50 -11.72
C ILE A 265 -22.97 -9.44 -12.38
N SER A 266 -23.95 -8.89 -11.67
CA SER A 266 -24.76 -7.77 -12.18
C SER A 266 -23.84 -6.65 -12.67
N LEU A 267 -24.04 -6.27 -13.93
CA LEU A 267 -23.35 -5.17 -14.61
C LEU A 267 -23.90 -3.81 -14.17
N ASP A 268 -24.95 -3.81 -13.34
CA ASP A 268 -25.58 -2.58 -12.89
C ASP A 268 -24.63 -1.80 -11.97
N PRO A 269 -24.55 -0.47 -12.14
CA PRO A 269 -23.73 0.35 -11.29
C PRO A 269 -24.29 0.36 -9.87
N ILE A 270 -23.42 0.10 -8.89
CA ILE A 270 -23.78 0.13 -7.47
C ILE A 270 -23.26 1.45 -6.88
N PHE A 271 -24.09 2.13 -6.11
CA PHE A 271 -23.73 3.36 -5.39
C PHE A 271 -23.86 3.15 -3.89
N ILE A 272 -23.13 3.95 -3.10
CA ILE A 272 -23.14 3.87 -1.63
C ILE A 272 -24.55 4.11 -1.06
N ASP A 273 -25.39 4.83 -1.79
CA ASP A 273 -26.80 5.08 -1.45
C ASP A 273 -27.65 3.81 -1.38
N SER A 274 -27.19 2.72 -1.99
CA SER A 274 -27.84 1.41 -1.91
C SER A 274 -27.67 0.73 -0.53
N PHE A 275 -26.77 1.26 0.32
CA PHE A 275 -26.40 0.69 1.61
C PHE A 275 -26.54 1.75 2.72
N PRO A 276 -27.77 2.08 3.14
CA PRO A 276 -28.03 3.20 4.03
C PRO A 276 -27.35 3.05 5.41
N ARG A 277 -27.29 1.85 6.00
CA ARG A 277 -26.65 1.64 7.31
C ARG A 277 -25.13 1.74 7.21
N LEU A 278 -24.52 1.13 6.19
CA LEU A 278 -23.09 1.30 5.93
C LEU A 278 -22.73 2.77 5.67
N LYS A 279 -23.55 3.48 4.89
CA LYS A 279 -23.38 4.91 4.61
C LYS A 279 -23.49 5.76 5.87
N LEU A 280 -24.45 5.47 6.74
CA LEU A 280 -24.61 6.15 8.02
C LEU A 280 -23.37 5.96 8.89
N TRP A 281 -22.91 4.71 9.06
CA TRP A 281 -21.70 4.41 9.82
C TRP A 281 -20.46 5.10 9.21
N TYR A 282 -20.32 5.10 7.88
CA TYR A 282 -19.18 5.75 7.23
C TYR A 282 -19.19 7.27 7.39
N ARG A 283 -20.36 7.91 7.32
CA ARG A 283 -20.50 9.35 7.62
C ARG A 283 -20.17 9.65 9.07
N HIS A 284 -20.62 8.80 9.99
CA HIS A 284 -20.28 8.92 11.40
C HIS A 284 -18.77 8.82 11.60
N HIS A 285 -18.11 7.82 10.99
CA HIS A 285 -16.66 7.70 10.98
C HIS A 285 -15.94 8.97 10.48
N LEU A 286 -16.42 9.59 9.39
CA LEU A 286 -15.84 10.83 8.88
C LEU A 286 -16.05 12.01 9.84
N GLN A 287 -17.23 12.12 10.45
CA GLN A 287 -17.52 13.12 11.48
C GLN A 287 -16.63 12.93 12.71
N CYS A 288 -16.46 11.68 13.15
CA CYS A 288 -15.53 11.31 14.22
C CYS A 288 -14.10 11.73 13.92
N ILE A 289 -13.67 11.84 12.67
CA ILE A 289 -12.32 12.33 12.34
C ILE A 289 -12.29 13.86 12.32
N ALA A 290 -13.36 14.50 11.84
CA ALA A 290 -13.40 15.94 11.60
C ALA A 290 -13.66 16.79 12.86
N SER A 291 -14.48 16.33 13.81
CA SER A 291 -14.91 17.13 14.96
C SER A 291 -15.06 16.30 16.23
N THR A 292 -14.86 16.88 17.41
CA THR A 292 -15.21 16.21 18.68
C THR A 292 -16.70 15.88 18.70
N PHE A 293 -17.05 14.77 19.36
CA PHE A 293 -18.45 14.38 19.52
C PHE A 293 -19.24 15.50 20.21
N SER A 294 -20.25 16.03 19.52
CA SER A 294 -21.30 16.81 20.17
C SER A 294 -22.17 15.85 20.98
N GLY A 295 -22.60 16.26 22.17
CA GLY A 295 -23.40 15.44 23.09
C GLY A 295 -24.58 14.74 22.40
N LEU A 296 -24.95 13.56 22.92
CA LEU A 296 -26.03 12.75 22.37
C LEU A 296 -27.35 13.53 22.27
N HIS A 297 -27.99 13.45 21.10
CA HIS A 297 -29.37 13.88 20.90
C HIS A 297 -30.21 12.67 20.48
N GLY A 298 -30.65 11.85 21.45
CA GLY A 298 -31.58 10.75 21.18
C GLY A 298 -31.70 9.72 22.31
N THR A 299 -32.93 9.45 22.78
CA THR A 299 -33.24 8.51 23.88
C THR A 299 -32.86 7.03 23.67
N PRO A 300 -32.90 6.42 22.47
CA PRO A 300 -32.58 4.99 22.32
C PRO A 300 -31.06 4.69 22.31
N VAL A 301 -30.24 5.60 21.79
CA VAL A 301 -28.77 5.44 21.78
C VAL A 301 -28.23 5.48 23.22
N HIS A 302 -28.80 6.32 24.09
CA HIS A 302 -28.44 6.36 25.51
C HIS A 302 -28.62 5.01 26.22
N GLN A 303 -29.77 4.34 26.01
CA GLN A 303 -30.03 3.05 26.63
C GLN A 303 -29.04 1.98 26.17
N LEU A 304 -28.64 2.02 24.89
CA LEU A 304 -27.66 1.09 24.34
C LEU A 304 -26.25 1.40 24.85
N VAL A 305 -25.87 2.68 24.97
CA VAL A 305 -24.59 3.09 25.59
C VAL A 305 -24.50 2.60 27.02
N ASP A 306 -25.55 2.76 27.83
CA ASP A 306 -25.60 2.25 29.20
C ASP A 306 -25.48 0.73 29.24
N ALA A 307 -26.15 0.02 28.33
CA ALA A 307 -26.03 -1.43 28.22
C ALA A 307 -24.60 -1.87 27.87
N LEU A 308 -23.93 -1.16 26.94
CA LEU A 308 -22.54 -1.42 26.56
C LEU A 308 -21.58 -1.15 27.74
N LEU A 309 -21.72 -0.02 28.43
CA LEU A 309 -20.89 0.31 29.60
C LEU A 309 -21.06 -0.71 30.73
N ASN A 310 -22.29 -1.17 30.99
CA ASN A 310 -22.56 -2.21 31.98
C ASN A 310 -21.96 -3.57 31.58
N MET A 311 -21.96 -3.90 30.30
CA MET A 311 -21.32 -5.10 29.77
C MET A 311 -19.79 -5.02 29.90
N MET A 312 -19.19 -3.88 29.55
CA MET A 312 -17.74 -3.65 29.58
C MET A 312 -17.15 -3.55 31.00
N PHE A 313 -17.87 -2.97 31.97
CA PHE A 313 -17.28 -2.55 33.26
C PHE A 313 -18.01 -3.06 34.51
N ARG A 314 -18.71 -4.20 34.40
CA ARG A 314 -19.61 -4.77 35.41
C ARG A 314 -19.07 -4.87 36.85
N ARG A 315 -17.76 -4.85 37.08
CA ARG A 315 -17.16 -4.89 38.43
C ARG A 315 -17.39 -3.62 39.26
N ILE A 316 -17.62 -2.47 38.63
CA ILE A 316 -17.69 -1.17 39.33
C ILE A 316 -18.96 -1.04 40.19
N ASN A 317 -20.07 -1.66 39.78
CA ASN A 317 -21.36 -1.53 40.49
C ASN A 317 -21.51 -2.45 41.72
N ARG A 318 -20.53 -3.33 42.03
CA ARG A 318 -20.53 -4.14 43.26
C ARG A 318 -19.70 -3.54 44.40
N GLY A 319 -18.81 -2.59 44.11
CA GLY A 319 -17.85 -2.06 45.09
C GLY A 319 -18.41 -1.08 46.12
N VAL A 320 -19.65 -0.61 45.94
CA VAL A 320 -20.25 0.41 46.84
C VAL A 320 -21.15 -0.21 47.92
N GLN A 321 -21.47 -1.51 47.86
CA GLN A 321 -22.29 -2.21 48.86
C GLN A 321 -21.72 -3.58 49.22
N SER A 322 -20.62 -3.61 49.98
CA SER A 322 -20.18 -4.82 50.71
C SER A 322 -19.04 -4.46 51.68
N LEU A 323 -19.36 -3.72 52.74
CA LEU A 323 -18.59 -3.83 53.98
C LEU A 323 -19.07 -5.09 54.69
N THR A 324 -18.13 -5.97 55.01
CA THR A 324 -18.23 -7.26 55.74
C THR A 324 -18.40 -8.52 54.88
N SER A 325 -17.27 -9.18 54.58
CA SER A 325 -16.97 -10.55 55.01
C SER A 325 -15.69 -11.06 54.33
N ALA A 326 -14.79 -11.61 55.14
CA ALA A 326 -13.47 -12.08 54.75
C ALA A 326 -13.49 -13.52 54.18
N THR A 327 -12.46 -13.81 53.38
CA THR A 327 -11.90 -15.14 53.04
C THR A 327 -12.77 -16.16 52.32
N SER A 328 -12.47 -16.42 51.05
CA SER A 328 -11.99 -17.72 50.54
C SER A 328 -11.99 -17.75 49.01
N GLY A 329 -11.04 -18.48 48.44
CA GLY A 329 -10.63 -18.37 47.04
C GLY A 329 -11.45 -19.16 46.03
N SER A 330 -11.07 -18.93 44.77
CA SER A 330 -11.49 -19.59 43.52
C SER A 330 -12.96 -19.41 43.13
N SER A 331 -13.21 -18.77 41.97
CA SER A 331 -14.49 -18.85 41.27
C SER A 331 -14.36 -18.42 39.81
N SER A 332 -14.51 -19.41 38.92
CA SER A 332 -15.08 -19.27 37.58
C SER A 332 -16.44 -18.56 37.68
N SER A 333 -16.58 -17.38 37.05
CA SER A 333 -17.78 -16.55 37.20
C SER A 333 -18.73 -16.67 36.00
N SER A 334 -19.60 -17.68 36.01
CA SER A 334 -20.87 -17.68 35.26
C SER A 334 -22.02 -17.47 36.26
N GLY A 335 -22.36 -16.20 36.50
CA GLY A 335 -23.50 -15.81 37.35
C GLY A 335 -24.66 -15.23 36.53
N PRO A 336 -25.93 -15.33 37.02
CA PRO A 336 -27.16 -15.14 36.25
C PRO A 336 -27.33 -13.74 35.61
N GLY A 337 -26.79 -12.68 36.20
CA GLY A 337 -26.91 -11.34 35.59
C GLY A 337 -25.97 -11.09 34.39
N ALA A 338 -25.11 -12.04 33.98
CA ALA A 338 -24.36 -11.90 32.73
C ALA A 338 -25.33 -12.04 31.55
N GLU A 339 -26.22 -13.03 31.66
CA GLU A 339 -27.24 -13.29 30.66
C GLU A 339 -28.19 -12.11 30.50
N GLU A 340 -28.57 -11.39 31.56
CA GLU A 340 -29.43 -10.20 31.46
C GLU A 340 -28.84 -9.06 30.61
N ALA A 341 -27.53 -8.80 30.71
CA ALA A 341 -26.86 -7.75 29.92
C ALA A 341 -26.68 -8.19 28.46
N TYR A 342 -26.31 -9.45 28.22
CA TYR A 342 -26.22 -10.02 26.87
C TYR A 342 -27.60 -10.10 26.19
N VAL A 343 -28.67 -10.37 26.96
CA VAL A 343 -30.06 -10.39 26.49
C VAL A 343 -30.50 -8.98 26.07
N ARG A 344 -30.11 -7.93 26.81
CA ARG A 344 -30.36 -6.52 26.39
C ARG A 344 -29.58 -6.10 25.14
N LEU A 345 -28.50 -6.80 24.80
CA LEU A 345 -27.66 -6.54 23.62
C LEU A 345 -28.01 -7.42 22.41
N GLN A 346 -29.17 -8.10 22.40
CA GLN A 346 -29.73 -8.76 21.22
C GLN A 346 -30.32 -7.75 20.21
N VAL A 347 -29.48 -6.81 19.77
CA VAL A 347 -29.83 -5.77 18.79
C VAL A 347 -29.00 -5.98 17.50
N PRO A 348 -29.41 -5.37 16.38
CA PRO A 348 -28.61 -5.32 15.17
C PRO A 348 -27.18 -4.82 15.42
N ALA A 349 -26.20 -5.38 14.70
CA ALA A 349 -24.80 -5.01 14.88
C ALA A 349 -24.55 -3.54 14.53
N TRP A 350 -25.27 -2.99 13.54
CA TRP A 350 -25.17 -1.57 13.20
C TRP A 350 -25.49 -0.63 14.36
N ASP A 351 -26.51 -0.96 15.17
CA ASP A 351 -26.91 -0.14 16.31
C ASP A 351 -25.82 -0.18 17.41
N ILE A 352 -25.17 -1.33 17.62
CA ILE A 352 -24.01 -1.46 18.52
C ILE A 352 -22.85 -0.59 18.02
N LEU A 353 -22.54 -0.62 16.72
CA LEU A 353 -21.47 0.19 16.14
C LEU A 353 -21.77 1.70 16.22
N GLU A 354 -23.03 2.11 16.16
CA GLU A 354 -23.47 3.49 16.34
C GLU A 354 -23.29 3.96 17.79
N ALA A 355 -23.64 3.14 18.78
CA ALA A 355 -23.47 3.46 20.20
C ALA A 355 -22.02 3.36 20.69
N THR A 356 -21.17 2.58 20.02
CA THR A 356 -19.79 2.28 20.45
C THR A 356 -18.95 3.55 20.74
N PRO A 357 -18.86 4.56 19.86
CA PRO A 357 -18.02 5.73 20.10
C PRO A 357 -18.38 6.51 21.36
N PHE A 358 -19.68 6.62 21.67
CA PHE A 358 -20.16 7.29 22.88
C PHE A 358 -19.76 6.52 24.15
N ALA A 359 -19.86 5.19 24.12
CA ALA A 359 -19.38 4.35 25.22
C ALA A 359 -17.86 4.48 25.40
N LEU A 360 -17.10 4.58 24.29
CA LEU A 360 -15.66 4.78 24.33
C LEU A 360 -15.27 6.15 24.88
N ASP A 361 -15.98 7.21 24.51
CA ASP A 361 -15.76 8.55 25.05
C ASP A 361 -15.98 8.59 26.56
N ALA A 362 -17.10 8.03 27.03
CA ALA A 362 -17.39 7.93 28.45
C ALA A 362 -16.32 7.10 29.20
N ALA A 363 -15.87 5.98 28.62
CA ALA A 363 -14.84 5.12 29.21
C ALA A 363 -13.47 5.80 29.28
N LEU A 364 -13.04 6.47 28.21
CA LEU A 364 -11.79 7.25 28.18
C LEU A 364 -11.84 8.41 29.18
N THR A 365 -12.96 9.13 29.23
CA THR A 365 -13.18 10.23 30.17
C THR A 365 -13.10 9.74 31.61
N ALA A 366 -13.79 8.63 31.93
CA ALA A 366 -13.72 8.01 33.25
C ALA A 366 -12.28 7.57 33.61
N CYS A 367 -11.53 7.04 32.65
CA CYS A 367 -10.13 6.67 32.85
C CYS A 367 -9.22 7.89 33.07
N ALA A 368 -9.41 8.95 32.28
CA ALA A 368 -8.65 10.20 32.41
C ALA A 368 -8.86 10.89 33.76
N HIS A 369 -10.06 10.75 34.35
CA HIS A 369 -10.41 11.25 35.68
C HIS A 369 -10.12 10.26 36.82
N GLY A 370 -9.51 9.10 36.53
CA GLY A 370 -9.15 8.10 37.54
C GLY A 370 -10.33 7.34 38.16
N ARG A 371 -11.53 7.44 37.57
CA ARG A 371 -12.72 6.66 38.00
C ARG A 371 -12.69 5.22 37.50
N LEU A 372 -11.99 5.00 36.39
CA LEU A 372 -11.77 3.69 35.77
C LEU A 372 -10.27 3.42 35.72
N SER A 373 -9.82 2.26 36.18
CA SER A 373 -8.41 1.91 36.06
C SER A 373 -8.03 1.56 34.61
N PRO A 374 -6.78 1.80 34.16
CA PRO A 374 -6.36 1.43 32.81
C PRO A 374 -6.51 -0.06 32.49
N ARG A 375 -6.37 -0.92 33.50
CA ARG A 375 -6.58 -2.36 33.37
C ARG A 375 -8.04 -2.69 33.07
N GLU A 376 -8.97 -2.07 33.80
CA GLU A 376 -10.41 -2.23 33.57
C GLU A 376 -10.83 -1.68 32.21
N LEU A 377 -10.26 -0.54 31.78
CA LEU A 377 -10.45 -0.01 30.44
C LEU A 377 -10.04 -1.03 29.38
N ALA A 378 -8.81 -1.57 29.48
CA ALA A 378 -8.31 -2.54 28.50
C ALA A 378 -9.14 -3.83 28.47
N THR A 379 -9.60 -4.34 29.62
CA THR A 379 -10.47 -5.51 29.68
C THR A 379 -11.86 -5.22 29.14
N GLY A 380 -12.46 -4.07 29.45
CA GLY A 380 -13.79 -3.72 28.92
C GLY A 380 -13.78 -3.53 27.40
N LEU A 381 -12.73 -2.92 26.85
CA LEU A 381 -12.52 -2.85 25.39
C LEU A 381 -12.39 -4.25 24.77
N LYS A 382 -11.70 -5.17 25.46
CA LYS A 382 -11.57 -6.57 25.03
C LYS A 382 -12.92 -7.27 25.06
N ASP A 383 -13.71 -7.10 26.11
CA ASP A 383 -15.02 -7.73 26.25
C ASP A 383 -15.99 -7.28 25.14
N LEU A 384 -15.95 -5.99 24.76
CA LEU A 384 -16.69 -5.46 23.62
C LEU A 384 -16.24 -6.08 22.28
N ALA A 385 -14.93 -6.19 22.07
CA ALA A 385 -14.36 -6.76 20.85
C ALA A 385 -14.57 -8.28 20.74
N ASP A 386 -14.59 -8.99 21.85
CA ASP A 386 -14.90 -10.42 21.91
C ASP A 386 -16.39 -10.68 21.67
N PHE A 387 -17.27 -9.79 22.16
CA PHE A 387 -18.71 -9.85 21.91
C PHE A 387 -19.05 -9.55 20.44
N LEU A 388 -18.52 -8.44 19.90
CA LEU A 388 -18.72 -8.03 18.51
C LEU A 388 -17.37 -7.64 17.89
N PRO A 389 -16.69 -8.56 17.18
CA PRO A 389 -15.39 -8.28 16.54
C PRO A 389 -15.39 -7.05 15.61
N ALA A 390 -16.51 -6.78 14.94
CA ALA A 390 -16.68 -5.59 14.09
C ALA A 390 -16.44 -4.27 14.85
N SER A 391 -16.69 -4.22 16.16
CA SER A 391 -16.52 -3.04 17.00
C SER A 391 -15.07 -2.53 17.00
N LEU A 392 -14.08 -3.40 16.76
CA LEU A 392 -12.67 -3.02 16.67
C LEU A 392 -12.41 -1.95 15.60
N ALA A 393 -13.15 -1.97 14.49
CA ALA A 393 -13.02 -0.93 13.47
C ALA A 393 -13.45 0.44 14.02
N THR A 394 -14.55 0.48 14.78
CA THR A 394 -15.06 1.68 15.44
C THR A 394 -14.15 2.13 16.60
N ILE A 395 -13.63 1.19 17.40
CA ILE A 395 -12.64 1.47 18.46
C ILE A 395 -11.40 2.11 17.85
N VAL A 396 -10.81 1.47 16.83
CA VAL A 396 -9.65 2.00 16.12
C VAL A 396 -9.95 3.38 15.57
N SER A 397 -11.08 3.56 14.87
CA SER A 397 -11.49 4.85 14.31
C SER A 397 -11.55 5.94 15.38
N TYR A 398 -12.24 5.68 16.48
CA TYR A 398 -12.45 6.65 17.54
C TYR A 398 -11.13 7.03 18.21
N LEU A 399 -10.36 6.03 18.68
CA LEU A 399 -9.08 6.26 19.33
C LEU A 399 -8.09 6.95 18.38
N SER A 400 -8.10 6.60 17.08
CA SER A 400 -7.28 7.27 16.06
C SER A 400 -7.56 8.76 16.01
N ALA A 401 -8.83 9.13 15.93
CA ALA A 401 -9.24 10.51 15.85
C ALA A 401 -8.87 11.28 17.13
N GLU A 402 -9.06 10.69 18.31
CA GLU A 402 -8.68 11.30 19.58
C GLU A 402 -7.16 11.47 19.74
N VAL A 403 -6.35 10.54 19.23
CA VAL A 403 -4.89 10.71 19.15
C VAL A 403 -4.53 11.90 18.27
N THR A 404 -5.15 12.01 17.08
CA THR A 404 -4.85 13.11 16.15
C THR A 404 -5.27 14.48 16.68
N ARG A 405 -6.30 14.55 17.53
CA ARG A 405 -6.73 15.80 18.17
C ARG A 405 -5.76 16.27 19.26
N GLY A 406 -5.07 15.35 19.94
CA GLY A 406 -4.07 15.70 20.96
C GLY A 406 -4.63 16.39 22.22
N ILE A 407 -5.93 16.24 22.51
CA ILE A 407 -6.61 16.92 23.64
C ILE A 407 -6.36 16.20 24.98
N TRP A 408 -6.11 14.90 24.94
CA TRP A 408 -5.99 14.07 26.13
C TRP A 408 -4.64 14.23 26.83
N LYS A 409 -4.66 14.24 28.17
CA LYS A 409 -3.43 14.19 28.97
C LYS A 409 -2.64 12.91 28.66
N PRO A 410 -1.31 12.96 28.52
CA PRO A 410 -0.49 11.77 28.30
C PRO A 410 -0.60 10.77 29.47
N ALA A 411 -0.61 9.49 29.15
CA ALA A 411 -0.52 8.38 30.08
C ALA A 411 0.95 8.05 30.41
N PHE A 412 1.26 7.83 31.69
CA PHE A 412 2.58 7.44 32.15
C PHE A 412 2.74 5.92 32.18
N MET A 413 3.65 5.39 31.38
CA MET A 413 3.92 3.95 31.22
C MET A 413 4.83 3.43 32.35
N ASN A 414 4.32 3.47 33.59
CA ASN A 414 5.09 3.29 34.82
C ASN A 414 5.14 1.83 35.36
N GLY A 415 4.29 0.94 34.87
CA GLY A 415 4.19 -0.46 35.30
C GLY A 415 3.15 -0.71 36.39
N SER A 416 2.72 0.30 37.14
CA SER A 416 1.63 0.20 38.11
C SER A 416 0.28 0.34 37.40
N ASP A 417 0.06 1.50 36.78
CA ASP A 417 -1.21 1.88 36.14
C ASP A 417 -1.23 1.39 34.70
N TRP A 418 -0.18 1.70 33.95
CA TRP A 418 0.01 1.29 32.56
C TRP A 418 1.21 0.35 32.41
N PRO A 419 1.23 -0.53 31.40
CA PRO A 419 2.38 -1.40 31.10
C PRO A 419 3.70 -0.62 30.94
N SER A 420 4.81 -1.08 31.52
CA SER A 420 6.10 -0.37 31.44
C SER A 420 7.00 -0.90 30.32
N PRO A 421 7.54 -0.03 29.43
CA PRO A 421 8.50 -0.43 28.38
C PRO A 421 9.95 -0.53 28.88
N ALA A 422 10.23 -0.15 30.14
CA ALA A 422 11.59 0.11 30.65
C ALA A 422 12.59 -1.04 30.43
N ALA A 423 12.13 -2.29 30.51
CA ALA A 423 12.99 -3.46 30.34
C ALA A 423 13.63 -3.59 28.94
N ASN A 424 12.95 -3.12 27.89
CA ASN A 424 13.37 -3.34 26.50
C ASN A 424 13.62 -2.03 25.72
N LEU A 425 13.19 -0.87 26.23
CA LEU A 425 13.22 0.38 25.48
C LEU A 425 14.63 0.77 25.03
N SER A 426 15.63 0.68 25.92
CA SER A 426 17.02 0.99 25.60
C SER A 426 17.59 0.07 24.51
N ASN A 427 17.28 -1.23 24.56
CA ASN A 427 17.68 -2.20 23.54
C ASN A 427 17.00 -1.88 22.19
N VAL A 428 15.71 -1.57 22.19
CA VAL A 428 14.96 -1.16 20.97
C VAL A 428 15.58 0.10 20.35
N GLU A 429 15.89 1.11 21.15
CA GLU A 429 16.53 2.34 20.66
C GLU A 429 17.93 2.09 20.06
N GLN A 430 18.74 1.24 20.69
CA GLN A 430 20.04 0.84 20.16
C GLN A 430 19.90 0.07 18.84
N GLN A 431 18.93 -0.84 18.73
CA GLN A 431 18.67 -1.56 17.49
C GLN A 431 18.18 -0.63 16.37
N ILE A 432 17.34 0.36 16.69
CA ILE A 432 16.92 1.39 15.71
C ILE A 432 18.15 2.17 15.22
N LYS A 433 19.02 2.63 16.13
CA LYS A 433 20.26 3.33 15.76
C LYS A 433 21.13 2.47 14.84
N LYS A 434 21.26 1.17 15.12
CA LYS A 434 22.02 0.22 14.29
C LYS A 434 21.40 0.06 12.89
N ILE A 435 20.07 0.00 12.78
CA ILE A 435 19.38 -0.08 11.48
C ILE A 435 19.63 1.20 10.67
N LEU A 436 19.52 2.37 11.31
CA LEU A 436 19.70 3.66 10.63
C LEU A 436 21.15 3.88 10.18
N SER A 437 22.12 3.59 11.04
CA SER A 437 23.53 3.72 10.69
C SER A 437 23.95 2.77 9.56
N ALA A 438 23.40 1.55 9.53
CA ALA A 438 23.61 0.62 8.41
C ALA A 438 23.07 1.15 7.07
N THR A 439 22.08 2.04 7.09
CA THR A 439 21.56 2.74 5.90
C THR A 439 22.25 4.06 5.60
N GLY A 440 23.32 4.42 6.31
CA GLY A 440 24.02 5.69 6.15
C GLY A 440 23.25 6.90 6.70
N VAL A 441 22.28 6.66 7.59
CA VAL A 441 21.48 7.71 8.24
C VAL A 441 21.96 7.90 9.67
N ASN A 442 22.49 9.08 9.96
CA ASN A 442 22.90 9.50 11.30
C ASN A 442 21.82 10.39 11.90
N VAL A 443 21.29 9.97 13.05
CA VAL A 443 20.26 10.73 13.78
C VAL A 443 20.85 11.15 15.11
N PRO A 444 20.74 12.43 15.51
CA PRO A 444 21.19 12.87 16.82
C PRO A 444 20.58 11.99 17.89
N SER A 445 21.40 11.49 18.82
CA SER A 445 20.86 10.87 20.02
C SER A 445 20.05 11.93 20.75
N LEU A 446 18.76 11.66 20.97
CA LEU A 446 18.01 12.41 21.97
C LEU A 446 18.80 12.33 23.28
N PRO A 447 18.78 13.42 24.08
CA PRO A 447 19.33 13.34 25.43
C PRO A 447 18.68 12.11 26.07
N VAL A 448 19.50 11.26 26.68
CA VAL A 448 19.03 10.18 27.55
C VAL A 448 18.14 10.89 28.58
N GLY A 449 16.83 10.90 28.34
CA GLY A 449 15.88 11.63 29.14
C GLY A 449 15.91 10.99 30.51
N GLY A 450 16.52 11.69 31.46
CA GLY A 450 16.74 11.18 32.82
C GLY A 450 15.42 10.71 33.44
N ASN A 451 15.49 9.56 34.12
CA ASN A 451 14.57 8.96 35.12
C ASN A 451 13.03 9.17 35.00
N SER A 452 12.52 9.76 33.93
CA SER A 452 11.11 10.09 33.75
C SER A 452 10.43 8.96 32.98
N PRO A 453 9.25 8.49 33.44
CA PRO A 453 8.56 7.37 32.80
C PRO A 453 8.13 7.74 31.38
N ALA A 454 8.26 6.80 30.46
CA ALA A 454 7.83 6.94 29.07
C ALA A 454 6.34 7.31 29.00
N THR A 455 5.97 8.22 28.11
CA THR A 455 4.58 8.70 27.96
C THR A 455 4.00 8.34 26.60
N LEU A 456 2.71 8.02 26.58
CA LEU A 456 1.91 7.84 25.36
C LEU A 456 0.64 8.70 25.46
N PRO A 457 0.09 9.21 24.35
CA PRO A 457 -1.27 9.76 24.35
C PRO A 457 -2.26 8.75 24.95
N LEU A 458 -3.16 9.17 25.83
CA LEU A 458 -4.08 8.25 26.54
C LEU A 458 -4.86 7.31 25.60
N PRO A 459 -5.45 7.77 24.47
CA PRO A 459 -6.15 6.86 23.56
C PRO A 459 -5.20 5.85 22.89
N LEU A 460 -3.95 6.24 22.62
CA LEU A 460 -2.92 5.32 22.09
C LEU A 460 -2.52 4.29 23.16
N ALA A 461 -2.35 4.71 24.42
CA ALA A 461 -2.06 3.81 25.53
C ALA A 461 -3.19 2.78 25.74
N ALA A 462 -4.46 3.20 25.63
CA ALA A 462 -5.62 2.31 25.67
C ALA A 462 -5.60 1.28 24.53
N LEU A 463 -5.34 1.73 23.30
CA LEU A 463 -5.26 0.85 22.13
C LEU A 463 -4.13 -0.17 22.24
N VAL A 464 -2.93 0.27 22.64
CA VAL A 464 -1.79 -0.64 22.85
C VAL A 464 -2.14 -1.65 23.93
N SER A 465 -2.71 -1.20 25.05
CA SER A 465 -3.10 -2.05 26.18
C SER A 465 -4.11 -3.12 25.76
N LEU A 466 -5.13 -2.75 24.99
CA LEU A 466 -6.07 -3.70 24.37
C LEU A 466 -5.33 -4.74 23.54
N THR A 467 -4.47 -4.33 22.62
CA THR A 467 -3.79 -5.28 21.71
C THR A 467 -2.83 -6.22 22.44
N ILE A 468 -2.17 -5.76 23.51
CA ILE A 468 -1.32 -6.62 24.36
C ILE A 468 -2.12 -7.47 25.37
N THR A 469 -3.45 -7.39 25.41
CA THR A 469 -4.26 -8.35 26.20
C THR A 469 -4.53 -9.66 25.45
N TYR A 470 -4.60 -9.63 24.11
CA TYR A 470 -4.94 -10.80 23.28
C TYR A 470 -3.88 -11.90 23.25
N ARG A 471 -4.21 -13.16 23.55
CA ARG A 471 -3.24 -14.26 23.39
C ARG A 471 -2.90 -14.45 21.90
N LEU A 472 -1.75 -15.06 21.57
CA LEU A 472 -1.39 -15.35 20.17
C LEU A 472 -1.94 -16.71 19.72
N ASP A 473 -3.25 -16.91 19.81
CA ASP A 473 -3.93 -18.07 19.21
C ASP A 473 -4.54 -17.71 17.85
N LYS A 474 -4.98 -18.72 17.10
CA LYS A 474 -5.57 -18.55 15.76
C LYS A 474 -6.83 -17.68 15.75
N VAL A 475 -7.55 -17.63 16.86
CA VAL A 475 -8.78 -16.82 17.01
C VAL A 475 -8.40 -15.35 17.18
N SER A 476 -7.46 -15.08 18.09
CA SER A 476 -7.00 -13.74 18.40
C SER A 476 -6.18 -13.09 17.28
N GLU A 477 -5.54 -13.90 16.44
CA GLU A 477 -4.85 -13.43 15.24
C GLU A 477 -5.77 -12.62 14.33
N ARG A 478 -7.06 -13.00 14.21
CA ARG A 478 -8.03 -12.27 13.38
C ARG A 478 -8.24 -10.82 13.86
N PHE A 479 -8.30 -10.61 15.17
CA PHE A 479 -8.42 -9.27 15.76
C PHE A 479 -7.14 -8.44 15.56
N LEU A 480 -5.97 -9.04 15.81
CA LEU A 480 -4.67 -8.37 15.67
C LEU A 480 -4.37 -7.99 14.22
N VAL A 481 -4.84 -8.76 13.24
CA VAL A 481 -4.71 -8.44 11.81
C VAL A 481 -5.46 -7.16 11.43
N LEU A 482 -6.58 -6.85 12.10
CA LEU A 482 -7.32 -5.61 11.87
C LEU A 482 -6.66 -4.42 12.59
N VAL A 483 -6.33 -4.60 13.87
CA VAL A 483 -5.89 -3.51 14.76
C VAL A 483 -4.40 -3.20 14.63
N GLY A 484 -3.56 -4.20 14.39
CA GLY A 484 -2.09 -4.05 14.35
C GLY A 484 -1.61 -3.02 13.31
N PRO A 485 -2.07 -3.07 12.05
CA PRO A 485 -1.73 -2.04 11.05
C PRO A 485 -2.17 -0.64 11.46
N ALA A 486 -3.32 -0.52 12.14
CA ALA A 486 -3.81 0.77 12.64
C ALA A 486 -2.96 1.30 13.78
N LEU A 487 -2.61 0.43 14.74
CA LEU A 487 -1.71 0.79 15.84
C LEU A 487 -0.36 1.30 15.30
N ASN A 488 0.21 0.61 14.31
CA ASN A 488 1.45 1.02 13.66
C ASN A 488 1.31 2.37 12.94
N ALA A 489 0.23 2.56 12.18
CA ALA A 489 -0.03 3.82 11.47
C ALA A 489 -0.18 5.00 12.45
N LEU A 490 -0.92 4.81 13.55
CA LEU A 490 -1.10 5.84 14.58
C LEU A 490 0.19 6.16 15.31
N ALA A 491 0.91 5.12 15.75
CA ALA A 491 2.19 5.27 16.42
C ALA A 491 3.22 6.00 15.57
N SER A 492 3.22 5.75 14.25
CA SER A 492 4.10 6.45 13.31
C SER A 492 3.75 7.92 13.05
N GLY A 493 2.47 8.30 13.19
CA GLY A 493 2.04 9.70 13.14
C GLY A 493 2.26 10.47 14.45
N CYS A 494 2.48 9.78 15.57
CA CYS A 494 2.73 10.41 16.87
C CYS A 494 4.18 10.91 17.00
N PRO A 495 4.45 11.89 17.89
CA PRO A 495 5.80 12.28 18.24
C PRO A 495 6.65 11.09 18.70
N TRP A 496 7.92 11.09 18.30
CA TRP A 496 8.90 10.19 18.89
C TRP A 496 8.96 10.41 20.42
N PRO A 497 9.03 9.36 21.28
CA PRO A 497 9.32 7.94 21.02
C PRO A 497 8.10 6.98 21.08
N CYS A 498 6.90 7.39 20.64
CA CYS A 498 5.70 6.54 20.77
C CYS A 498 5.84 5.12 20.16
N MET A 499 6.37 5.01 18.94
CA MET A 499 6.54 3.70 18.29
C MET A 499 7.64 2.83 18.93
N PRO A 500 8.81 3.37 19.32
CA PRO A 500 9.77 2.64 20.17
C PRO A 500 9.16 2.08 21.48
N ILE A 501 8.31 2.86 22.16
CA ILE A 501 7.60 2.39 23.36
C ILE A 501 6.71 1.19 23.02
N ILE A 502 5.93 1.28 21.95
CA ILE A 502 5.04 0.21 21.51
C ILE A 502 5.82 -1.05 21.12
N ALA A 503 6.92 -0.89 20.39
CA ALA A 503 7.82 -1.98 20.04
C ALA A 503 8.40 -2.65 21.29
N ALA A 504 8.81 -1.87 22.30
CA ALA A 504 9.34 -2.38 23.55
C ALA A 504 8.31 -3.18 24.36
N LEU A 505 7.06 -2.70 24.42
CA LEU A 505 5.94 -3.39 25.09
C LEU A 505 5.59 -4.71 24.38
N TRP A 506 5.49 -4.70 23.06
CA TRP A 506 5.21 -5.91 22.30
C TRP A 506 6.36 -6.91 22.30
N ALA A 507 7.61 -6.46 22.36
CA ALA A 507 8.78 -7.32 22.48
C ALA A 507 8.78 -8.13 23.80
N GLN A 508 8.16 -7.61 24.87
CA GLN A 508 7.98 -8.36 26.13
C GLN A 508 7.05 -9.57 25.93
N LYS A 509 6.04 -9.42 25.06
CA LYS A 509 5.01 -10.43 24.85
C LYS A 509 5.38 -11.42 23.74
N VAL A 510 6.00 -10.92 22.66
CA VAL A 510 6.20 -11.68 21.43
C VAL A 510 7.59 -11.40 20.85
N LYS A 511 8.58 -12.20 21.27
CA LYS A 511 9.95 -12.08 20.76
C LYS A 511 10.03 -12.23 19.24
N ARG A 512 9.23 -13.12 18.62
CA ARG A 512 9.25 -13.32 17.15
C ARG A 512 8.86 -12.08 16.33
N TRP A 513 8.20 -11.09 16.93
CA TRP A 513 7.78 -9.87 16.24
C TRP A 513 8.69 -8.68 16.53
N SER A 514 9.70 -8.84 17.39
CA SER A 514 10.60 -7.75 17.80
C SER A 514 11.23 -7.08 16.59
N ASP A 515 11.78 -7.88 15.66
CA ASP A 515 12.54 -7.34 14.52
C ASP A 515 11.65 -6.54 13.58
N PHE A 516 10.42 -7.01 13.34
CA PHE A 516 9.42 -6.31 12.53
C PHE A 516 8.99 -4.99 13.19
N LEU A 517 8.77 -5.00 14.50
CA LEU A 517 8.32 -3.82 15.24
C LEU A 517 9.43 -2.79 15.41
N VAL A 518 10.65 -3.22 15.68
CA VAL A 518 11.86 -2.37 15.77
C VAL A 518 12.13 -1.73 14.41
N PHE A 519 11.97 -2.46 13.32
CA PHE A 519 12.09 -1.91 11.97
C PHE A 519 10.94 -0.94 11.62
N SER A 520 9.72 -1.23 12.06
CA SER A 520 8.61 -0.28 11.93
C SER A 520 8.86 0.98 12.75
N ALA A 521 9.47 0.86 13.94
CA ALA A 521 9.87 1.98 14.78
C ALA A 521 11.02 2.81 14.19
N SER A 522 11.99 2.20 13.49
CA SER A 522 13.04 2.98 12.82
C SER A 522 12.48 3.90 11.73
N SER A 523 11.35 3.52 11.13
CA SER A 523 10.68 4.31 10.09
C SER A 523 10.12 5.64 10.62
N THR A 524 9.78 5.74 11.90
CA THR A 524 9.14 6.95 12.46
C THR A 524 10.09 8.12 12.59
N VAL A 525 11.41 7.87 12.58
CA VAL A 525 12.42 8.94 12.66
C VAL A 525 12.35 9.87 11.44
N PHE A 526 12.04 9.32 10.28
CA PHE A 526 11.93 10.06 9.03
C PHE A 526 10.65 10.90 8.92
N HIS A 527 9.64 10.64 9.76
CA HIS A 527 8.44 11.48 9.84
C HIS A 527 8.76 12.86 10.44
N HIS A 528 9.74 12.91 11.35
CA HIS A 528 10.06 14.10 12.15
C HIS A 528 11.37 14.78 11.74
N ASN A 529 12.24 14.10 10.98
CA ASN A 529 13.55 14.62 10.58
C ASN A 529 13.71 14.57 9.05
N GLY A 530 13.54 15.73 8.40
CA GLY A 530 13.72 15.87 6.95
C GLY A 530 15.15 15.62 6.49
N ASP A 531 16.17 15.96 7.30
CA ASP A 531 17.57 15.68 6.97
C ASP A 531 17.85 14.18 6.93
N ALA A 532 17.24 13.39 7.82
CA ALA A 532 17.33 11.93 7.77
C ALA A 532 16.76 11.37 6.44
N VAL A 533 15.71 11.98 5.89
CA VAL A 533 15.14 11.60 4.58
C VAL A 533 16.12 11.91 3.45
N VAL A 534 16.76 13.09 3.48
CA VAL A 534 17.79 13.50 2.50
C VAL A 534 19.00 12.57 2.57
N GLN A 535 19.47 12.22 3.78
CA GLN A 535 20.54 11.24 3.98
C GLN A 535 20.16 9.88 3.41
N LEU A 536 18.94 9.38 3.66
CA LEU A 536 18.47 8.11 3.14
C LEU A 536 18.37 8.10 1.61
N LEU A 537 17.87 9.19 1.01
CA LEU A 537 17.86 9.37 -0.44
C LEU A 537 19.27 9.35 -1.00
N ARG A 538 20.21 10.07 -0.38
CA ARG A 538 21.63 10.05 -0.77
C ARG A 538 22.19 8.63 -0.72
N SER A 539 21.93 7.88 0.36
CA SER A 539 22.32 6.48 0.48
C SER A 539 21.72 5.58 -0.62
N CYS A 540 20.48 5.84 -1.06
CA CYS A 540 19.88 5.13 -2.19
C CYS A 540 20.67 5.38 -3.49
N PHE A 541 21.04 6.64 -3.76
CA PHE A 541 21.85 7.00 -4.92
C PHE A 541 23.27 6.41 -4.84
N THR A 542 23.95 6.58 -3.71
CA THR A 542 25.29 6.02 -3.44
C THR A 542 25.32 4.50 -3.61
N SER A 543 24.32 3.79 -3.07
CA SER A 543 24.20 2.33 -3.18
C SER A 543 23.93 1.87 -4.61
N THR A 544 23.08 2.59 -5.33
CA THR A 544 22.74 2.28 -6.73
C THR A 544 23.90 2.56 -7.69
N LEU A 545 24.62 3.66 -7.49
CA LEU A 545 25.71 4.10 -8.35
C LEU A 545 27.07 3.51 -7.96
N GLY A 546 27.17 2.91 -6.77
CA GLY A 546 28.38 2.27 -6.26
C GLY A 546 29.46 3.26 -5.78
N PHE A 547 29.06 4.40 -5.22
CA PHE A 547 30.00 5.42 -4.71
C PHE A 547 30.55 5.12 -3.30
N SER A 548 30.31 3.91 -2.77
CA SER A 548 30.71 3.56 -1.40
C SER A 548 32.24 3.53 -1.22
N PRO A 549 32.78 4.15 -0.16
CA PRO A 549 34.18 4.00 0.18
C PRO A 549 34.42 2.60 0.77
N SER A 550 35.46 1.93 0.27
CA SER A 550 36.13 0.78 0.90
C SER A 550 35.28 -0.45 1.25
N HIS A 551 34.83 -1.21 0.26
CA HIS A 551 34.83 -2.69 0.33
C HIS A 551 35.03 -3.24 -1.10
N ILE A 552 35.92 -4.22 -1.25
CA ILE A 552 36.56 -4.71 -2.49
C ILE A 552 35.56 -5.42 -3.46
N SER A 553 34.24 -5.22 -3.31
CA SER A 553 33.22 -5.88 -4.16
C SER A 553 31.87 -5.16 -4.29
N SER A 554 31.78 -3.83 -4.12
CA SER A 554 30.50 -3.13 -4.36
C SER A 554 30.24 -2.89 -5.85
N ASN A 555 29.84 -3.94 -6.57
CA ASN A 555 29.13 -3.77 -7.83
C ASN A 555 27.76 -3.15 -7.49
N GLY A 556 27.64 -1.83 -7.62
CA GLY A 556 26.39 -1.11 -7.35
C GLY A 556 25.18 -1.65 -8.13
N GLY A 557 24.02 -1.05 -7.92
CA GLY A 557 22.80 -1.35 -8.66
C GLY A 557 21.67 -1.85 -7.78
N ILE A 558 20.65 -2.48 -8.38
CA ILE A 558 19.40 -2.84 -7.70
C ILE A 558 19.64 -3.81 -6.53
N GLY A 559 20.61 -4.72 -6.67
CA GLY A 559 20.99 -5.65 -5.61
C GLY A 559 21.53 -4.94 -4.36
N ALA A 560 22.31 -3.86 -4.54
CA ALA A 560 22.81 -3.05 -3.43
C ALA A 560 21.68 -2.17 -2.84
N LEU A 561 20.82 -1.61 -3.70
CA LEU A 561 19.71 -0.74 -3.28
C LEU A 561 18.65 -1.49 -2.45
N LEU A 562 18.30 -2.72 -2.86
CA LEU A 562 17.21 -3.50 -2.25
C LEU A 562 17.70 -4.66 -1.37
N GLY A 563 18.98 -5.04 -1.46
CA GLY A 563 19.56 -6.15 -0.71
C GLY A 563 18.88 -7.50 -0.97
N HIS A 564 19.07 -8.44 -0.05
CA HIS A 564 18.41 -9.76 -0.05
C HIS A 564 17.06 -9.79 0.69
N GLY A 565 16.49 -8.62 0.99
CA GLY A 565 15.22 -8.48 1.71
C GLY A 565 15.36 -8.58 3.24
N PHE A 566 14.26 -8.30 3.95
CA PHE A 566 14.20 -8.37 5.41
C PHE A 566 14.05 -9.84 5.85
N GLY A 567 14.96 -10.34 6.69
CA GLY A 567 14.84 -11.68 7.32
C GLY A 567 15.54 -12.86 6.62
N SER A 568 16.48 -12.63 5.70
CA SER A 568 17.15 -13.72 4.98
C SER A 568 18.36 -14.35 5.70
N HIS A 569 18.32 -14.68 7.01
CA HIS A 569 19.35 -15.56 7.59
C HIS A 569 18.83 -16.48 8.71
N PHE A 570 19.25 -17.74 8.63
CA PHE A 570 19.08 -18.83 9.59
C PHE A 570 19.89 -18.67 10.91
N SER A 571 20.42 -17.47 11.19
CA SER A 571 21.30 -17.22 12.32
C SER A 571 20.94 -15.88 12.97
N GLY A 572 20.38 -15.93 14.17
CA GLY A 572 19.72 -14.81 14.88
C GLY A 572 20.56 -13.54 15.05
N GLY A 573 20.48 -12.64 14.07
CA GLY A 573 20.95 -11.25 14.15
C GLY A 573 20.28 -10.36 13.09
N ILE A 574 20.14 -9.06 13.40
CA ILE A 574 19.61 -8.06 12.47
C ILE A 574 20.63 -7.85 11.34
N SER A 575 20.31 -8.33 10.15
CA SER A 575 21.07 -8.05 8.90
C SER A 575 20.92 -6.57 8.52
N PRO A 576 21.95 -5.90 7.97
CA PRO A 576 21.84 -4.51 7.53
C PRO A 576 20.72 -4.37 6.49
N VAL A 577 19.74 -3.52 6.79
CA VAL A 577 18.66 -3.22 5.86
C VAL A 577 19.22 -2.38 4.72
N ALA A 578 18.91 -2.75 3.47
CA ALA A 578 19.29 -1.95 2.31
C ALA A 578 18.51 -0.62 2.27
N PRO A 579 19.14 0.50 1.87
CA PRO A 579 18.52 1.83 1.95
C PRO A 579 17.22 1.94 1.15
N GLY A 580 17.12 1.27 -0.01
CA GLY A 580 15.90 1.26 -0.82
C GLY A 580 14.73 0.53 -0.15
N ILE A 581 14.98 -0.54 0.61
CA ILE A 581 13.91 -1.23 1.37
C ILE A 581 13.37 -0.34 2.48
N LEU A 582 14.26 0.37 3.19
CA LEU A 582 13.84 1.31 4.23
C LEU A 582 13.04 2.47 3.60
N TYR A 583 13.49 3.03 2.48
CA TYR A 583 12.76 4.07 1.76
C TYR A 583 11.36 3.63 1.31
N LEU A 584 11.23 2.42 0.73
CA LEU A 584 9.94 1.87 0.32
C LEU A 584 8.94 1.72 1.48
N ARG A 585 9.43 1.64 2.72
CA ARG A 585 8.59 1.57 3.91
C ARG A 585 8.23 2.94 4.46
N VAL A 586 9.14 3.90 4.34
CA VAL A 586 9.04 5.24 4.93
C VAL A 586 8.35 6.25 4.01
N HIS A 587 8.45 6.15 2.68
CA HIS A 587 8.07 7.23 1.75
C HIS A 587 6.65 7.79 1.97
N ARG A 588 5.68 6.97 2.40
CA ARG A 588 4.29 7.42 2.64
C ARG A 588 4.10 8.22 3.92
N SER A 589 5.07 8.17 4.81
CA SER A 589 5.06 8.84 6.10
C SER A 589 5.88 10.13 6.10
N VAL A 590 6.47 10.54 4.97
CA VAL A 590 7.21 11.82 4.89
C VAL A 590 6.18 12.95 4.81
N ARG A 591 6.26 13.96 5.70
CA ARG A 591 5.31 15.10 5.73
C ARG A 591 5.46 16.02 4.52
N ASP A 592 6.70 16.34 4.16
CA ASP A 592 7.05 17.37 3.17
C ASP A 592 7.23 16.79 1.75
N VAL A 593 6.21 16.07 1.26
CA VAL A 593 6.28 15.41 -0.06
C VAL A 593 6.50 16.40 -1.20
N LEU A 594 6.05 17.64 -1.08
CA LEU A 594 6.24 18.68 -2.10
C LEU A 594 7.72 19.04 -2.33
N PHE A 595 8.52 19.08 -1.26
CA PHE A 595 9.96 19.37 -1.32
C PHE A 595 10.80 18.13 -1.71
N MET A 596 10.20 16.93 -1.74
CA MET A 596 10.91 15.71 -2.14
C MET A 596 11.45 15.80 -3.56
N THR A 597 10.73 16.44 -4.47
CA THR A 597 11.18 16.61 -5.86
C THR A 597 12.45 17.44 -5.94
N GLU A 598 12.53 18.54 -5.20
CA GLU A 598 13.71 19.42 -5.15
C GLU A 598 14.91 18.71 -4.53
N ASN A 599 14.68 17.98 -3.43
CA ASN A 599 15.72 17.16 -2.79
C ASN A 599 16.25 16.06 -3.72
N ILE A 600 15.36 15.33 -4.41
CA ILE A 600 15.75 14.29 -5.38
C ILE A 600 16.50 14.92 -6.56
N LEU A 601 16.03 16.06 -7.08
CA LEU A 601 16.67 16.79 -8.17
C LEU A 601 18.08 17.26 -7.79
N SER A 602 18.24 17.80 -6.58
CA SER A 602 19.54 18.22 -6.04
C SER A 602 20.51 17.05 -5.90
N ILE A 603 20.07 15.92 -5.31
CA ILE A 603 20.88 14.70 -5.18
C ILE A 603 21.22 14.10 -6.55
N LEU A 604 20.28 14.15 -7.50
CA LEU A 604 20.51 13.69 -8.88
C LEU A 604 21.62 14.51 -9.54
N MET A 605 21.58 15.83 -9.45
CA MET A 605 22.61 16.71 -10.02
C MET A 605 23.96 16.57 -9.31
N GLN A 606 23.96 16.36 -7.99
CA GLN A 606 25.18 16.02 -7.25
C GLN A 606 25.78 14.68 -7.71
N SER A 607 24.93 13.69 -7.95
CA SER A 607 25.36 12.38 -8.49
C SER A 607 25.98 12.53 -9.87
N VAL A 608 25.46 13.42 -10.73
CA VAL A 608 26.07 13.72 -12.05
C VAL A 608 27.48 14.30 -11.90
N LYS A 609 27.68 15.23 -10.96
CA LYS A 609 29.02 15.77 -10.66
C LYS A 609 29.97 14.65 -10.25
N GLU A 610 29.53 13.74 -9.38
CA GLU A 610 30.31 12.58 -8.93
C GLU A 610 30.61 11.58 -10.07
N ILE A 611 29.65 11.31 -10.97
CA ILE A 611 29.88 10.47 -12.16
C ILE A 611 30.96 11.08 -13.05
N ALA A 612 30.86 12.38 -13.33
CA ALA A 612 31.82 13.09 -14.17
C ALA A 612 33.22 13.16 -13.53
N SER A 613 33.29 13.29 -12.19
CA SER A 613 34.56 13.33 -11.46
C SER A 613 35.14 11.95 -11.13
N SER A 614 34.37 10.86 -11.25
CA SER A 614 34.80 9.50 -10.87
C SER A 614 35.96 8.92 -11.71
N GLY A 615 36.42 9.63 -12.75
CA GLY A 615 37.67 9.37 -13.46
C GLY A 615 38.93 10.02 -12.86
N LEU A 616 38.79 10.85 -11.82
CA LEU A 616 39.86 11.71 -11.32
C LEU A 616 39.94 11.71 -9.78
N THR A 617 40.58 10.71 -9.20
CA THR A 617 40.98 10.78 -7.78
C THR A 617 42.14 11.76 -7.63
N ARG A 618 41.91 12.83 -6.88
CA ARG A 618 42.83 13.96 -6.67
C ARG A 618 44.23 13.53 -6.17
N ASP A 619 44.30 12.45 -5.39
CA ASP A 619 45.56 11.87 -4.88
C ASP A 619 46.41 11.15 -5.94
N THR A 620 45.81 10.74 -7.06
CA THR A 620 46.51 10.02 -8.13
C THR A 620 47.06 10.98 -9.19
N VAL A 621 46.45 12.16 -9.33
CA VAL A 621 46.88 13.21 -10.27
C VAL A 621 48.25 13.80 -9.88
N GLU A 622 48.54 13.95 -8.58
CA GLU A 622 49.86 14.42 -8.13
C GLU A 622 50.96 13.36 -8.32
N LYS A 623 50.61 12.07 -8.20
CA LYS A 623 51.56 10.97 -8.43
C LYS A 623 51.80 10.67 -9.92
N LEU A 624 50.82 10.89 -10.80
CA LEU A 624 50.97 10.67 -12.26
C LEU A 624 51.66 11.82 -13.01
N LYS A 625 51.79 13.01 -12.42
CA LYS A 625 52.52 14.13 -13.04
C LYS A 625 54.04 13.92 -13.16
N LYS A 626 54.60 12.82 -12.64
CA LYS A 626 56.05 12.53 -12.65
C LYS A 626 56.54 11.45 -13.61
N THR A 627 55.69 10.86 -14.45
CA THR A 627 56.15 9.88 -15.44
C THR A 627 56.00 10.41 -16.87
N LYS A 628 57.12 10.84 -17.44
CA LYS A 628 57.32 11.03 -18.90
C LYS A 628 57.08 9.68 -19.57
N TYR A 629 55.90 9.43 -20.10
CA TYR A 629 55.63 8.69 -21.35
C TYR A 629 54.12 8.79 -21.60
N GLY A 630 53.76 9.32 -22.76
CA GLY A 630 52.38 9.62 -23.13
C GLY A 630 51.54 8.37 -23.31
N MET A 631 50.66 8.08 -22.36
CA MET A 631 49.47 7.27 -22.56
C MET A 631 48.42 7.67 -21.50
N ARG A 632 47.34 8.33 -21.95
CA ARG A 632 46.22 8.75 -21.09
C ARG A 632 45.44 7.52 -20.62
N TYR A 633 45.87 6.90 -19.53
CA TYR A 633 45.07 5.92 -18.79
C TYR A 633 44.22 6.68 -17.76
N GLY A 634 42.90 6.79 -17.96
CA GLY A 634 42.00 7.35 -16.93
C GLY A 634 40.81 8.21 -17.36
N GLN A 635 40.42 8.31 -18.63
CA GLN A 635 39.13 8.92 -18.98
C GLN A 635 38.01 7.87 -18.90
N VAL A 636 36.99 8.11 -18.05
CA VAL A 636 35.73 7.34 -18.09
C VAL A 636 35.14 7.51 -19.48
N SER A 637 34.86 6.42 -20.19
CA SER A 637 34.25 6.53 -21.51
C SER A 637 32.89 7.24 -21.39
N LEU A 638 32.59 8.16 -22.31
CA LEU A 638 31.31 8.88 -22.32
C LEU A 638 30.12 7.91 -22.30
N ALA A 639 30.25 6.75 -22.95
CA ALA A 639 29.27 5.68 -22.92
C ALA A 639 29.05 5.11 -21.50
N ALA A 640 30.11 4.84 -20.74
CA ALA A 640 29.99 4.36 -19.35
C ALA A 640 29.39 5.43 -18.42
N ALA A 641 29.78 6.70 -18.59
CA ALA A 641 29.18 7.81 -17.86
C ALA A 641 27.68 7.96 -18.16
N MET A 642 27.30 7.86 -19.45
CA MET A 642 25.91 7.90 -19.88
C MET A 642 25.08 6.74 -19.31
N MET A 643 25.62 5.53 -19.22
CA MET A 643 24.92 4.40 -18.58
C MET A 643 24.63 4.67 -17.10
N ARG A 644 25.59 5.23 -16.36
CA ARG A 644 25.40 5.61 -14.95
C ARG A 644 24.40 6.76 -14.77
N VAL A 645 24.42 7.74 -15.67
CA VAL A 645 23.46 8.84 -15.72
C VAL A 645 22.02 8.33 -15.93
N LYS A 646 21.82 7.42 -16.90
CA LYS A 646 20.50 6.80 -17.13
C LYS A 646 20.01 6.05 -15.89
N LEU A 647 20.91 5.33 -15.22
CA LEU A 647 20.60 4.63 -13.98
C LEU A 647 20.19 5.62 -12.86
N ALA A 648 20.95 6.70 -12.66
CA ALA A 648 20.62 7.75 -11.70
C ALA A 648 19.26 8.39 -11.98
N ALA A 649 18.99 8.73 -13.25
CA ALA A 649 17.70 9.29 -13.70
C ALA A 649 16.54 8.31 -13.46
N SER A 650 16.75 7.01 -13.72
CA SER A 650 15.73 5.98 -13.48
C SER A 650 15.40 5.80 -12.00
N LEU A 651 16.42 5.87 -11.13
CA LEU A 651 16.24 5.84 -9.68
C LEU A 651 15.47 7.08 -9.22
N GLY A 652 15.92 8.28 -9.62
CA GLY A 652 15.26 9.53 -9.28
C GLY A 652 13.78 9.52 -9.69
N ALA A 653 13.48 9.09 -10.92
CA ALA A 653 12.12 9.00 -11.42
C ALA A 653 11.25 8.02 -10.61
N SER A 654 11.83 6.89 -10.22
CA SER A 654 11.16 5.89 -9.39
C SER A 654 10.83 6.44 -7.99
N LEU A 655 11.78 7.17 -7.38
CA LEU A 655 11.60 7.77 -6.05
C LEU A 655 10.53 8.87 -6.06
N VAL A 656 10.50 9.73 -7.10
CA VAL A 656 9.45 10.74 -7.28
C VAL A 656 8.07 10.08 -7.43
N TRP A 657 7.97 9.08 -8.31
CA TRP A 657 6.72 8.37 -8.55
C TRP A 657 6.19 7.68 -7.30
N ILE A 658 7.06 7.00 -6.55
CA ILE A 658 6.69 6.28 -5.34
C ILE A 658 6.27 7.26 -4.23
N SER A 659 6.91 8.42 -4.12
CA SER A 659 6.63 9.41 -3.08
C SER A 659 5.27 10.09 -3.22
N GLY A 660 4.98 10.66 -4.41
CA GLY A 660 3.81 11.52 -4.60
C GLY A 660 3.01 11.25 -5.87
N GLY A 661 3.32 10.17 -6.59
CA GLY A 661 2.57 9.72 -7.76
C GLY A 661 2.43 10.80 -8.84
N SER A 662 1.27 10.85 -9.47
CA SER A 662 1.01 11.74 -10.61
C SER A 662 1.02 13.24 -10.25
N ASN A 663 0.64 13.60 -9.02
CA ASN A 663 0.64 14.99 -8.57
C ASN A 663 2.05 15.54 -8.49
N LEU A 664 2.97 14.77 -7.90
CA LEU A 664 4.36 15.17 -7.77
C LEU A 664 5.09 15.22 -9.12
N VAL A 665 4.80 14.28 -10.02
CA VAL A 665 5.29 14.31 -11.41
C VAL A 665 4.76 15.54 -12.15
N GLN A 666 3.49 15.90 -11.95
CA GLN A 666 2.92 17.09 -12.56
C GLN A 666 3.60 18.37 -12.06
N SER A 667 3.82 18.51 -10.75
CA SER A 667 4.52 19.67 -10.19
C SER A 667 5.99 19.69 -10.64
N LEU A 668 6.67 18.54 -10.69
CA LEU A 668 8.02 18.42 -11.23
C LEU A 668 8.14 19.01 -12.65
N ILE A 669 7.23 18.61 -13.55
CA ILE A 669 7.29 19.00 -14.96
C ILE A 669 6.82 20.44 -15.15
N LYS A 670 5.79 20.91 -14.42
CA LYS A 670 5.24 22.26 -14.61
C LYS A 670 5.99 23.36 -13.87
N GLU A 671 6.54 23.05 -12.71
CA GLU A 671 6.97 24.04 -11.73
C GLU A 671 8.45 23.82 -11.39
N THR A 672 8.81 22.64 -10.87
CA THR A 672 10.17 22.42 -10.34
C THR A 672 11.24 22.50 -11.41
N LEU A 673 11.06 21.83 -12.55
CA LEU A 673 12.06 21.87 -13.65
C LEU A 673 12.17 23.25 -14.27
N PRO A 674 11.08 23.92 -14.71
CA PRO A 674 11.17 25.29 -15.22
C PRO A 674 11.83 26.25 -14.21
N SER A 675 11.46 26.18 -12.94
CA SER A 675 12.05 27.02 -11.89
C SER A 675 13.54 26.75 -11.72
N TRP A 676 13.95 25.47 -11.74
CA TRP A 676 15.36 25.08 -11.69
C TRP A 676 16.14 25.61 -12.89
N PHE A 677 15.58 25.55 -14.11
CA PHE A 677 16.24 26.09 -15.32
C PHE A 677 16.36 27.62 -15.31
N ILE A 678 15.41 28.33 -14.68
CA ILE A 678 15.42 29.79 -14.56
C ILE A 678 16.36 30.25 -13.42
N SER A 679 16.47 29.48 -12.34
CA SER A 679 17.31 29.83 -11.20
C SER A 679 18.80 29.88 -11.57
N SER A 680 19.53 30.85 -11.03
CA SER A 680 20.98 30.96 -11.20
C SER A 680 21.70 29.92 -10.34
N HIS A 681 22.26 28.90 -10.97
CA HIS A 681 23.17 27.97 -10.29
C HIS A 681 24.56 28.61 -10.32
N GLY A 682 24.99 29.17 -9.19
CA GLY A 682 26.25 29.93 -9.10
C GLY A 682 27.45 29.13 -9.61
N PRO A 683 28.48 29.80 -10.18
CA PRO A 683 29.69 29.12 -10.60
C PRO A 683 30.40 28.61 -9.34
N GLU A 684 30.32 27.32 -9.05
CA GLU A 684 31.15 26.71 -8.01
C GLU A 684 32.61 27.00 -8.37
N GLN A 685 33.28 27.72 -7.48
CA GLN A 685 34.63 28.24 -7.63
C GLN A 685 35.61 27.07 -7.72
N GLY A 686 35.87 26.62 -8.95
CA GLY A 686 36.73 25.47 -9.22
C GLY A 686 37.01 25.31 -10.71
N GLY A 687 37.64 26.31 -11.32
CA GLY A 687 38.37 26.22 -12.59
C GLY A 687 37.56 25.82 -13.83
N VAL A 688 37.57 26.66 -14.86
CA VAL A 688 37.19 26.28 -16.23
C VAL A 688 38.11 25.14 -16.67
N GLY A 689 37.63 23.90 -16.53
CA GLY A 689 38.31 22.68 -16.96
C GLY A 689 37.33 21.78 -17.71
N GLU A 690 37.84 20.84 -18.50
CA GLU A 690 37.08 19.87 -19.31
C GLU A 690 35.99 19.11 -18.51
N SER A 691 36.13 19.04 -17.18
CA SER A 691 35.12 18.45 -16.28
C SER A 691 33.83 19.27 -16.17
N GLY A 692 33.89 20.61 -16.26
CA GLY A 692 32.71 21.47 -16.15
C GLY A 692 31.73 21.32 -17.32
N GLU A 693 32.27 21.25 -18.55
CA GLU A 693 31.47 21.05 -19.76
C GLU A 693 30.85 19.65 -19.82
N LEU A 694 31.59 18.62 -19.40
CA LEU A 694 31.06 17.25 -19.30
C LEU A 694 29.95 17.14 -18.24
N VAL A 695 30.10 17.79 -17.08
CA VAL A 695 29.06 17.85 -16.04
C VAL A 695 27.79 18.51 -16.59
N ALA A 696 27.92 19.62 -17.32
CA ALA A 696 26.78 20.31 -17.91
C ALA A 696 26.06 19.44 -18.96
N LEU A 697 26.82 18.81 -19.87
CA LEU A 697 26.27 17.91 -20.90
C LEU A 697 25.54 16.72 -20.27
N LEU A 698 26.20 16.01 -19.34
CA LEU A 698 25.60 14.88 -18.62
C LEU A 698 24.41 15.33 -17.79
N GLY A 699 24.46 16.51 -17.18
CA GLY A 699 23.37 17.12 -16.43
C GLY A 699 22.11 17.27 -17.26
N GLY A 700 22.22 17.90 -18.43
CA GLY A 700 21.08 18.08 -19.33
C GLY A 700 20.46 16.75 -19.78
N TYR A 701 21.28 15.77 -20.19
CA TYR A 701 20.78 14.44 -20.53
C TYR A 701 20.12 13.72 -19.34
N THR A 702 20.70 13.81 -18.14
CA THR A 702 20.15 13.22 -16.93
C THR A 702 18.74 13.74 -16.66
N LEU A 703 18.57 15.07 -16.72
CA LEU A 703 17.29 15.72 -16.53
C LEU A 703 16.26 15.31 -17.59
N ALA A 704 16.69 15.13 -18.85
CA ALA A 704 15.81 14.68 -19.92
C ALA A 704 15.28 13.26 -19.67
N TYR A 705 16.16 12.31 -19.35
CA TYR A 705 15.77 10.94 -18.98
C TYR A 705 14.86 10.94 -17.75
N PHE A 706 15.21 11.71 -16.72
CA PHE A 706 14.44 11.82 -15.49
C PHE A 706 13.01 12.33 -15.75
N ALA A 707 12.85 13.40 -16.52
CA ALA A 707 11.56 13.98 -16.85
C ALA A 707 10.67 13.03 -17.67
N VAL A 708 11.23 12.41 -18.71
CA VAL A 708 10.48 11.47 -19.56
C VAL A 708 10.08 10.23 -18.76
N LEU A 709 10.99 9.65 -17.98
CA LEU A 709 10.68 8.48 -17.14
C LEU A 709 9.58 8.80 -16.12
N CYS A 710 9.65 9.96 -15.44
CA CYS A 710 8.57 10.42 -14.56
C CYS A 710 7.22 10.49 -15.29
N GLY A 711 7.19 11.11 -16.48
CA GLY A 711 5.97 11.17 -17.30
C GLY A 711 5.45 9.80 -17.72
N THR A 712 6.33 8.86 -18.07
CA THR A 712 5.94 7.49 -18.45
C THR A 712 5.36 6.71 -17.29
N PHE A 713 5.89 6.87 -16.07
CA PHE A 713 5.30 6.27 -14.87
C PHE A 713 3.93 6.86 -14.55
N ALA A 714 3.73 8.16 -14.77
CA ALA A 714 2.47 8.84 -14.45
C ALA A 714 1.35 8.60 -15.47
N TRP A 715 1.66 8.65 -16.77
CA TRP A 715 0.63 8.66 -17.82
C TRP A 715 0.70 7.44 -18.74
N GLY A 716 1.75 6.63 -18.65
CA GLY A 716 2.02 5.57 -19.61
C GLY A 716 2.46 6.11 -20.97
N VAL A 717 2.90 5.18 -21.82
CA VAL A 717 3.32 5.47 -23.20
C VAL A 717 2.11 5.61 -24.14
N ASP A 718 1.00 4.95 -23.80
CA ASP A 718 -0.22 4.92 -24.60
C ASP A 718 -1.32 5.88 -24.08
N SER A 719 -2.32 6.14 -24.92
CA SER A 719 -3.51 6.94 -24.57
C SER A 719 -4.61 6.12 -23.84
N ALA A 720 -4.32 4.87 -23.47
CA ALA A 720 -5.29 3.95 -22.85
C ALA A 720 -5.53 4.20 -21.36
N SER A 721 -4.61 4.87 -20.66
CA SER A 721 -4.74 5.14 -19.22
C SER A 721 -5.68 6.32 -18.97
N PRO A 722 -6.62 6.27 -18.01
CA PRO A 722 -7.40 7.45 -17.61
C PRO A 722 -6.51 8.61 -17.10
N ALA A 723 -5.30 8.32 -16.62
CA ALA A 723 -4.30 9.33 -16.24
C ALA A 723 -3.78 10.14 -17.46
N SER A 724 -3.95 9.65 -18.69
CA SER A 724 -3.55 10.35 -19.92
C SER A 724 -4.38 11.61 -20.19
N ARG A 725 -5.57 11.77 -19.60
CA ARG A 725 -6.42 12.96 -19.82
C ARG A 725 -5.76 14.27 -19.39
N ARG A 726 -4.86 14.23 -18.40
CA ARG A 726 -4.09 15.40 -17.95
C ARG A 726 -2.77 15.59 -18.69
N ARG A 727 -2.27 14.55 -19.39
CA ARG A 727 -0.96 14.53 -20.05
C ARG A 727 -0.77 15.69 -21.02
N ALA A 728 -1.71 15.88 -21.96
CA ALA A 728 -1.61 16.92 -22.98
C ALA A 728 -1.49 18.33 -22.36
N LYS A 729 -2.26 18.62 -21.29
CA LYS A 729 -2.19 19.90 -20.57
C LYS A 729 -0.88 20.06 -19.78
N VAL A 730 -0.27 18.97 -19.31
CA VAL A 730 0.99 19.03 -18.57
C VAL A 730 2.17 19.21 -19.51
N LEU A 731 2.29 18.33 -20.51
CA LEU A 731 3.33 18.39 -21.52
C LEU A 731 3.23 19.67 -22.35
N GLY A 732 2.03 20.12 -22.71
CA GLY A 732 1.84 21.37 -23.45
C GLY A 732 2.41 22.58 -22.71
N SER A 733 2.18 22.71 -21.40
CA SER A 733 2.78 23.79 -20.59
C SER A 733 4.31 23.71 -20.55
N HIS A 734 4.88 22.52 -20.41
CA HIS A 734 6.33 22.33 -20.36
C HIS A 734 7.00 22.60 -21.70
N LEU A 735 6.40 22.11 -22.79
CA LEU A 735 6.88 22.37 -24.15
C LEU A 735 6.77 23.85 -24.53
N GLU A 736 5.75 24.56 -24.06
CA GLU A 736 5.62 26.01 -24.23
C GLU A 736 6.76 26.78 -23.52
N PHE A 737 7.17 26.32 -22.33
CA PHE A 737 8.36 26.84 -21.65
C PHE A 737 9.63 26.61 -22.48
N LEU A 738 9.85 25.40 -23.01
CA LEU A 738 11.02 25.09 -23.85
C LEU A 738 11.02 25.90 -25.15
N ALA A 739 9.86 26.03 -25.81
CA ALA A 739 9.72 26.84 -27.01
C ALA A 739 10.03 28.32 -26.74
N SER A 740 9.55 28.85 -25.61
CA SER A 740 9.80 30.24 -25.21
C SER A 740 11.27 30.49 -24.87
N ALA A 741 11.97 29.51 -24.28
CA ALA A 741 13.41 29.56 -24.08
C ALA A 741 14.18 29.50 -25.40
N LEU A 742 13.75 28.67 -26.37
CA LEU A 742 14.33 28.59 -27.71
C LEU A 742 14.11 29.87 -28.53
N ASP A 743 12.96 30.51 -28.35
CA ASP A 743 12.61 31.80 -28.97
C ASP A 743 13.36 32.98 -28.35
N GLY A 744 14.07 32.78 -27.22
CA GLY A 744 14.74 33.85 -26.47
C GLY A 744 13.79 34.73 -25.65
N LYS A 745 12.53 34.33 -25.48
CA LYS A 745 11.53 35.04 -24.66
C LYS A 745 11.77 34.86 -23.16
N ILE A 746 12.44 33.78 -22.77
CA ILE A 746 12.79 33.45 -21.39
C ILE A 746 14.31 33.27 -21.31
N SER A 747 14.95 33.98 -20.39
CA SER A 747 16.35 33.77 -20.04
C SER A 747 16.49 32.60 -19.06
N LEU A 748 17.37 31.65 -19.36
CA LEU A 748 17.70 30.53 -18.47
C LEU A 748 18.87 30.91 -17.57
N GLY A 749 18.81 30.54 -16.28
CA GLY A 749 19.86 30.78 -15.30
C GLY A 749 20.88 29.65 -15.18
N CYS A 750 20.65 28.51 -15.84
CA CYS A 750 21.57 27.38 -15.90
C CYS A 750 22.61 27.52 -17.03
N ASP A 751 23.63 26.66 -17.00
CA ASP A 751 24.60 26.56 -18.08
C ASP A 751 23.95 26.23 -19.44
N TRP A 752 24.45 26.84 -20.51
CA TRP A 752 23.89 26.71 -21.85
C TRP A 752 24.00 25.28 -22.42
N ALA A 753 25.09 24.57 -22.14
CA ALA A 753 25.25 23.18 -22.57
C ALA A 753 24.26 22.25 -21.85
N THR A 754 23.96 22.53 -20.57
CA THR A 754 22.89 21.83 -19.82
C THR A 754 21.53 22.03 -20.47
N ALA A 755 21.16 23.28 -20.76
CA ALA A 755 19.88 23.60 -21.41
C ALA A 755 19.77 23.00 -22.80
N ARG A 756 20.86 23.02 -23.59
CA ARG A 756 20.91 22.40 -24.92
C ARG A 756 20.68 20.90 -24.81
N ALA A 757 21.50 20.19 -24.03
CA ALA A 757 21.41 18.74 -23.88
C ALA A 757 20.05 18.27 -23.33
N TYR A 758 19.44 19.05 -22.42
CA TYR A 758 18.09 18.76 -21.94
C TYR A 758 17.04 18.83 -23.04
N ILE A 759 16.98 19.95 -23.78
CA ILE A 759 15.97 20.16 -24.82
C ILE A 759 16.07 19.08 -25.91
N SER A 760 17.28 18.86 -26.41
CA SER A 760 17.56 17.88 -27.46
C SER A 760 17.25 16.45 -26.98
N GLY A 761 17.71 16.11 -25.77
CA GLY A 761 17.49 14.80 -25.15
C GLY A 761 16.01 14.53 -24.86
N PHE A 762 15.28 15.51 -24.34
CA PHE A 762 13.86 15.37 -23.98
C PHE A 762 13.00 15.14 -25.23
N LEU A 763 13.19 15.95 -26.28
CA LEU A 763 12.46 15.81 -27.53
C LEU A 763 12.82 14.51 -28.27
N SER A 764 14.11 14.14 -28.29
CA SER A 764 14.55 12.86 -28.86
C SER A 764 13.91 11.66 -28.18
N LEU A 765 13.86 11.65 -26.84
CA LEU A 765 13.22 10.60 -26.06
C LEU A 765 11.71 10.57 -26.27
N MET A 766 11.06 11.73 -26.39
CA MET A 766 9.63 11.78 -26.71
C MET A 766 9.32 11.15 -28.07
N ILE A 767 10.11 11.49 -29.10
CA ILE A 767 9.94 10.96 -30.46
C ILE A 767 10.18 9.45 -30.49
N ALA A 768 11.28 8.99 -29.87
CA ALA A 768 11.68 7.59 -29.93
C ALA A 768 10.87 6.66 -29.01
N CYS A 769 10.52 7.12 -27.80
CA CYS A 769 9.94 6.27 -26.77
C CYS A 769 8.46 6.54 -26.52
N THR A 770 7.95 7.75 -26.81
CA THR A 770 6.56 8.13 -26.52
C THR A 770 5.90 8.89 -27.68
N PRO A 771 5.90 8.36 -28.92
CA PRO A 771 5.45 9.10 -30.11
C PRO A 771 3.99 9.59 -30.01
N LYS A 772 3.12 8.87 -29.29
CA LYS A 772 1.72 9.29 -29.03
C LYS A 772 1.62 10.58 -28.23
N TRP A 773 2.62 10.90 -27.41
CA TRP A 773 2.63 12.17 -26.68
C TRP A 773 2.76 13.34 -27.64
N VAL A 774 3.56 13.20 -28.70
CA VAL A 774 3.79 14.26 -29.70
C VAL A 774 2.52 14.58 -30.48
N VAL A 775 1.75 13.55 -30.85
CA VAL A 775 0.47 13.68 -31.58
C VAL A 775 -0.57 14.48 -30.80
N GLU A 776 -0.50 14.48 -29.47
CA GLU A 776 -1.43 15.17 -28.58
C GLU A 776 -1.10 16.66 -28.37
N ILE A 777 0.05 17.13 -28.88
CA ILE A 777 0.52 18.51 -28.71
C ILE A 777 0.02 19.40 -29.85
N ASN A 778 -0.24 20.67 -29.53
CA ASN A 778 -0.63 21.67 -30.52
C ASN A 778 0.47 21.81 -31.60
N VAL A 779 0.06 21.71 -32.86
CA VAL A 779 0.92 21.84 -34.05
C VAL A 779 1.71 23.15 -34.06
N ASP A 780 1.13 24.28 -33.64
CA ASP A 780 1.84 25.56 -33.64
C ASP A 780 3.02 25.57 -32.65
N LEU A 781 2.88 24.84 -31.55
CA LEU A 781 3.96 24.63 -30.59
C LEU A 781 5.06 23.73 -31.18
N LEU A 782 4.69 22.67 -31.90
CA LEU A 782 5.66 21.81 -32.60
C LEU A 782 6.45 22.59 -33.67
N LYS A 783 5.80 23.49 -34.42
CA LYS A 783 6.47 24.38 -35.39
C LYS A 783 7.50 25.29 -34.73
N ARG A 784 7.15 25.91 -33.59
CA ARG A 784 8.08 26.77 -32.83
C ARG A 784 9.28 26.00 -32.30
N LEU A 785 9.05 24.83 -31.71
CA LEU A 785 10.12 23.94 -31.25
C LEU A 785 11.04 23.53 -32.40
N SER A 786 10.48 23.11 -33.53
CA SER A 786 11.23 22.72 -34.74
C SER A 786 12.11 23.87 -35.25
N LYS A 787 11.56 25.09 -35.36
CA LYS A 787 12.34 26.28 -35.72
C LYS A 787 13.48 26.58 -34.74
N GLY A 788 13.23 26.38 -33.44
CA GLY A 788 14.24 26.53 -32.39
C GLY A 788 15.36 25.49 -32.48
N LEU A 789 15.02 24.23 -32.79
CA LEU A 789 15.99 23.15 -33.01
C LEU A 789 16.84 23.39 -34.27
N LYS A 790 16.22 23.88 -35.36
CA LYS A 790 16.94 24.26 -36.58
C LYS A 790 18.03 25.31 -36.29
N LYS A 791 17.69 26.35 -35.52
CA LYS A 791 18.66 27.39 -35.08
C LYS A 791 19.82 26.83 -34.25
N ARG A 792 19.70 25.60 -33.73
CA ARG A 792 20.73 24.90 -32.95
C ARG A 792 21.45 23.79 -33.74
N ASN A 793 21.27 23.74 -35.06
CA ASN A 793 21.80 22.71 -35.96
C ASN A 793 21.32 21.28 -35.61
N GLU A 794 20.07 21.14 -35.16
CA GLU A 794 19.44 19.83 -34.88
C GLU A 794 18.30 19.56 -35.85
N GLU A 795 18.62 19.61 -37.14
CA GLU A 795 17.66 19.57 -38.24
C GLU A 795 16.95 18.22 -38.38
N GLU A 796 17.67 17.11 -38.17
CA GLU A 796 17.07 15.76 -38.18
C GLU A 796 16.01 15.61 -37.07
N LEU A 797 16.29 16.13 -35.88
CA LEU A 797 15.37 16.09 -34.76
C LEU A 797 14.17 17.01 -35.00
N ALA A 798 14.41 18.19 -35.60
CA ALA A 798 13.38 19.14 -35.98
C ALA A 798 12.40 18.55 -37.02
N LEU A 799 12.91 17.79 -37.99
CA LEU A 799 12.12 17.06 -38.98
C LEU A 799 11.34 15.91 -38.35
N ALA A 800 11.99 15.07 -37.53
CA ALA A 800 11.35 13.94 -36.87
C ALA A 800 10.19 14.39 -35.95
N LEU A 801 10.34 15.53 -35.28
CA LEU A 801 9.29 16.12 -34.45
C LEU A 801 8.05 16.50 -35.28
N LEU A 802 8.25 17.15 -36.43
CA LEU A 802 7.15 17.56 -37.32
C LEU A 802 6.50 16.36 -38.01
N ALA A 803 7.28 15.33 -38.39
CA ALA A 803 6.76 14.12 -39.00
C ALA A 803 5.76 13.39 -38.09
N LEU A 804 5.98 13.40 -36.77
CA LEU A 804 5.05 12.84 -35.79
C LEU A 804 3.88 13.76 -35.42
N GLY A 805 3.90 15.05 -35.80
CA GLY A 805 2.86 16.04 -35.51
C GLY A 805 1.55 15.85 -36.30
N GLY A 806 1.46 14.81 -37.13
CA GLY A 806 0.28 14.49 -37.93
C GLY A 806 0.06 15.43 -39.11
N VAL A 807 -1.14 15.38 -39.71
CA VAL A 807 -1.48 16.09 -40.95
C VAL A 807 -1.26 17.61 -40.84
N GLY A 808 -1.54 18.20 -39.68
CA GLY A 808 -1.38 19.65 -39.48
C GLY A 808 0.08 20.14 -39.52
N ALA A 809 1.06 19.26 -39.25
CA ALA A 809 2.48 19.60 -39.26
C ALA A 809 3.18 19.36 -40.61
N MET A 810 2.53 18.66 -41.55
CA MET A 810 3.13 18.26 -42.83
C MET A 810 3.63 19.44 -43.68
N GLY A 811 2.89 20.55 -43.72
CA GLY A 811 3.31 21.74 -44.47
C GLY A 811 4.63 22.33 -43.95
N ALA A 812 4.76 22.45 -42.62
CA ALA A 812 5.99 22.91 -41.99
C ALA A 812 7.14 21.91 -42.15
N ALA A 813 6.84 20.61 -42.20
CA ALA A 813 7.86 19.59 -42.46
C ALA A 813 8.39 19.70 -43.90
N ALA A 814 7.52 19.91 -44.89
CA ALA A 814 7.90 20.10 -46.28
C ALA A 814 8.74 21.37 -46.48
N GLU A 815 8.35 22.49 -45.87
CA GLU A 815 9.15 23.72 -45.86
C GLU A 815 10.55 23.48 -45.30
N LEU A 816 10.66 22.77 -44.17
CA LEU A 816 11.93 22.46 -43.54
C LEU A 816 12.81 21.57 -44.43
N ILE A 817 12.25 20.57 -45.12
CA ILE A 817 12.98 19.71 -46.07
C ILE A 817 13.56 20.53 -47.23
N ILE A 818 12.75 21.43 -47.81
CA ILE A 818 13.18 22.31 -48.90
C ILE A 818 14.32 23.23 -48.45
N GLU A 819 14.25 23.76 -47.23
CA GLU A 819 15.28 24.63 -46.67
C GLU A 819 16.58 23.90 -46.31
N ILE A 820 16.54 22.59 -46.01
CA ILE A 820 17.71 21.77 -45.69
C ILE A 820 18.41 21.27 -46.97
N GLY A 821 17.70 21.24 -48.10
CA GLY A 821 18.26 20.84 -49.40
C GLY A 821 18.46 19.33 -49.53
N PHE A 822 17.46 18.55 -49.11
CA PHE A 822 17.40 17.10 -49.35
C PHE A 822 17.08 16.74 -50.80
#